data_AF-A0A367ZC72-F1
#
_entry.id   AF-A0A367ZC72-F1
#
_cell.length_a   1.000
_cell.length_b   1.000
_cell.length_c   1.000
_cell.angle_alpha   90.00
_cell.angle_beta   90.00
_cell.angle_gamma   90.00
#
_symmetry.space_group_name_H-M   'P 1'
#
loop_
_entity.id
_entity.type
_entity.pdbx_description
1 polymer ?
#
loop_
_entity_poly.entity_id
_entity_poly.type
_entity_poly.pdbx_seq_one_letter_code
_entity_poly.pdbx_strand_id
1 'polypeptide(L)'
;MFGKRVVFGILIVSLLFAMLPFNTTAQGEVAMQDGFQLLQADDWRVTIEYRGGEYSFQKVERNGKTYDQIVLKDASNLNEPGKPSLPVVSTAIGVPAEAEFSLQIDDVQTETLPGEFWIEPGTTYVIGEEELTPGEISFIEDETVYSSAENFPGVIVELGEAAKLRAQRLLPVRVYPFQFVAATKQLIRIRAVTFTIEFRYPDGYPPLAQSSEGALEEPAPFEQIYQQNLLNYSQARRYRYFEPQNELPAQLLSETSANERYKIPVTEDGIYKLTYEALQAAGMPVNAVNPQTFSMTNQGRPVSIYVHNSDGDPNKFSAGEYILFFGERLDGTYLASLYSDEDDFWRDSFYRAGESNLTSFEAKFNRYMVEKYTNQNVYWLNVGGTGGPFMEQVTALPASAPYLDAFQERIHFEQQNIWWTTHHTSVDTFFWEGIKFTSNTTKDYILNIPYPVQSGTVTLRGEFVANAQSTSVNPDHRQVFYINKTQYPNPIGTITWDGKRRYTFELSFPASYLLNGANTLTIAFEKVSGMTVDDIFVDWFEMIYLRQTYAEGDQIILNRPGNLVQEIPSDASFQIGNFSQQPVLLSIADPLSPKFVSGMSYEGGVLSFRSSVETGTSFIAAIPKTPHSVEKVIDRDYLGSRADYIFITPKVFLDSVQDFADYRQNHDGLTTKVVPLEDIFNQFNFGIYHPRAIKNYLQEAYDRWSPKPTYVLLVGDGHWNLLGSSQYDNPPIYMPPNLQWVDPWQGEIDSANDLVTVDGWDPLPDLFIGRLPVNSAAEITAYLSKVQAHEANLNQTWQKRYLFVADANDPNAGNFPALSDQVIQEYLSPGNEARKIYLDVGYTSYDTETQVDFPCGDQVGNNKCPNATQTLTTTLNTTGVGHLVYSGHGYVDGWSKAVVFSNANLDSLTNSNYLPFAFTLDCLDGYWYYPKITVSNHRGPSLIESLVRATNKGIVAAFSPTGLGVATAHDTLQRGFYDAIFSGAEWRLGSAATQAKIRIYTDAEIHVDLVHTYTVFGDPALLFSSPKVFDIFLPLLKR
;
A
#
# COMPACT_ATOMS: atom_id res chain seq x y z
N MET A 1 -57.58 43.58 41.04
CA MET A 1 -59.03 43.38 40.90
C MET A 1 -59.22 42.06 40.18
N PHE A 2 -59.66 40.98 40.84
CA PHE A 2 -61.08 40.61 41.00
C PHE A 2 -61.81 40.66 39.63
N GLY A 3 -62.38 39.58 39.07
CA GLY A 3 -62.53 38.21 39.52
C GLY A 3 -63.37 37.38 38.53
N LYS A 4 -63.15 36.05 38.59
CA LYS A 4 -64.10 34.90 38.56
C LYS A 4 -65.28 34.93 37.56
N ARG A 5 -65.31 34.01 36.58
CA ARG A 5 -65.76 32.59 36.60
C ARG A 5 -67.29 32.44 36.73
N VAL A 6 -67.90 31.57 35.90
CA VAL A 6 -68.56 30.27 36.26
C VAL A 6 -69.45 29.83 35.07
N VAL A 7 -69.09 28.80 34.30
CA VAL A 7 -69.38 27.33 34.42
C VAL A 7 -70.82 26.95 34.05
N PHE A 8 -71.02 26.13 32.99
CA PHE A 8 -71.37 24.69 33.05
C PHE A 8 -71.79 24.11 31.68
N GLY A 9 -71.07 23.07 31.28
CA GLY A 9 -71.33 22.17 30.16
C GLY A 9 -70.35 21.02 30.25
N ILE A 10 -70.59 20.13 31.22
CA ILE A 10 -69.72 19.03 31.64
C ILE A 10 -70.25 17.69 31.09
N LEU A 11 -69.31 16.80 30.74
CA LEU A 11 -69.42 15.33 30.63
C LEU A 11 -70.32 14.76 29.53
N ILE A 12 -69.71 14.53 28.36
CA ILE A 12 -69.56 13.26 27.64
C ILE A 12 -68.58 13.57 26.49
N VAL A 13 -67.76 12.61 26.04
CA VAL A 13 -66.62 12.75 25.10
C VAL A 13 -65.25 12.98 25.79
N SER A 14 -64.82 11.99 26.57
CA SER A 14 -63.41 11.83 26.98
C SER A 14 -63.02 10.35 26.99
N LEU A 15 -63.47 9.62 25.95
CA LEU A 15 -63.21 8.19 25.75
C LEU A 15 -63.53 7.82 24.28
N LEU A 16 -62.88 8.50 23.32
CA LEU A 16 -62.93 8.15 21.89
C LEU A 16 -61.93 8.99 21.06
N PHE A 17 -60.67 9.13 21.49
CA PHE A 17 -59.57 9.62 20.63
C PHE A 17 -58.21 9.07 21.10
N ALA A 18 -58.20 7.78 21.43
CA ALA A 18 -57.00 7.02 21.74
C ALA A 18 -57.01 5.70 20.93
N MET A 19 -57.08 5.83 19.60
CA MET A 19 -56.70 4.83 18.58
C MET A 19 -56.80 5.53 17.22
N LEU A 20 -55.81 6.34 16.90
CA LEU A 20 -55.50 6.69 15.52
C LEU A 20 -54.01 6.41 15.35
N PRO A 21 -53.59 5.44 14.51
CA PRO A 21 -52.19 5.36 14.15
C PRO A 21 -51.83 6.67 13.45
N PHE A 22 -50.83 7.37 13.97
CA PHE A 22 -50.12 8.40 13.20
C PHE A 22 -49.39 7.70 12.05
N ASN A 23 -50.13 7.28 11.02
CA ASN A 23 -49.55 7.02 9.71
C ASN A 23 -49.33 8.37 9.05
N THR A 24 -48.28 9.08 9.45
CA THR A 24 -47.62 10.02 8.54
C THR A 24 -46.89 9.17 7.51
N THR A 25 -47.60 8.71 6.48
CA THR A 25 -46.98 8.35 5.22
C THR A 25 -46.38 9.63 4.65
N ALA A 26 -45.13 9.92 5.01
CA ALA A 26 -44.28 10.68 4.12
C ALA A 26 -44.21 9.85 2.83
N GLN A 27 -44.87 10.31 1.76
CA GLN A 27 -44.58 9.78 0.42
C GLN A 27 -43.11 10.10 0.18
N GLY A 28 -42.24 9.11 0.39
CA GLY A 28 -40.82 9.20 0.10
C GLY A 28 -40.62 9.48 -1.39
N GLU A 29 -39.63 10.31 -1.70
CA GLU A 29 -39.12 10.45 -3.07
C GLU A 29 -38.87 9.06 -3.64
N VAL A 30 -39.43 8.79 -4.82
CA VAL A 30 -39.16 7.55 -5.57
C VAL A 30 -37.76 7.70 -6.16
N ALA A 31 -36.74 7.31 -5.40
CA ALA A 31 -35.38 7.21 -5.92
C ALA A 31 -35.31 6.02 -6.89
N MET A 32 -34.79 6.27 -8.09
CA MET A 32 -34.56 5.26 -9.13
C MET A 32 -33.13 5.39 -9.63
N GLN A 33 -32.37 4.30 -9.62
CA GLN A 33 -30.98 4.22 -10.08
C GLN A 33 -30.78 2.85 -10.74
N ASP A 34 -30.31 2.82 -11.99
CA ASP A 34 -29.91 1.60 -12.71
C ASP A 34 -30.90 0.43 -12.64
N GLY A 35 -32.20 0.75 -12.76
CA GLY A 35 -33.29 -0.23 -12.69
C GLY A 35 -33.73 -0.59 -11.27
N PHE A 36 -33.01 -0.17 -10.23
CA PHE A 36 -33.42 -0.23 -8.84
C PHE A 36 -34.37 0.92 -8.50
N GLN A 37 -35.44 0.60 -7.81
CA GLN A 37 -36.43 1.54 -7.31
C GLN A 37 -36.62 1.33 -5.82
N LEU A 38 -36.43 2.40 -5.04
CA LEU A 38 -36.75 2.39 -3.62
C LEU A 38 -38.27 2.37 -3.43
N LEU A 39 -38.79 1.33 -2.78
CA LEU A 39 -40.23 1.24 -2.45
C LEU A 39 -40.50 1.73 -1.02
N GLN A 40 -39.62 1.37 -0.08
CA GLN A 40 -39.72 1.76 1.32
C GLN A 40 -38.32 1.84 1.96
N ALA A 41 -38.11 2.83 2.81
CA ALA A 41 -36.96 2.88 3.70
C ALA A 41 -37.40 3.43 5.06
N ASP A 42 -37.13 2.69 6.12
CA ASP A 42 -37.32 3.12 7.50
C ASP A 42 -36.15 2.61 8.37
N ASP A 43 -36.25 2.83 9.68
CA ASP A 43 -35.19 2.49 10.65
C ASP A 43 -35.10 0.97 10.91
N TRP A 44 -35.87 0.13 10.22
CA TRP A 44 -35.87 -1.33 10.40
C TRP A 44 -35.72 -2.10 9.10
N ARG A 45 -36.02 -1.48 7.97
CA ARG A 45 -35.96 -2.17 6.69
C ARG A 45 -35.85 -1.22 5.51
N VAL A 46 -35.32 -1.76 4.42
CA VAL A 46 -35.32 -1.15 3.10
C VAL A 46 -35.90 -2.16 2.11
N THR A 47 -36.97 -1.77 1.40
CA THR A 47 -37.60 -2.59 0.35
C THR A 47 -37.31 -1.97 -1.01
N ILE A 48 -36.79 -2.78 -1.91
CA ILE A 48 -36.30 -2.38 -3.24
C ILE A 48 -36.96 -3.27 -4.29
N GLU A 49 -37.32 -2.67 -5.42
CA GLU A 49 -37.66 -3.41 -6.64
C GLU A 49 -36.59 -3.14 -7.69
N TYR A 50 -35.99 -4.20 -8.24
CA TYR A 50 -35.20 -4.10 -9.45
C TYR A 50 -36.06 -4.47 -10.66
N ARG A 51 -35.96 -3.71 -11.75
CA ARG A 51 -36.59 -3.98 -13.05
C ARG A 51 -35.51 -4.12 -14.12
N GLY A 52 -35.54 -5.25 -14.83
CA GLY A 52 -34.53 -5.60 -15.83
C GLY A 52 -34.42 -4.60 -16.98
N GLY A 53 -33.20 -4.11 -17.23
CA GLY A 53 -32.87 -3.18 -18.31
C GLY A 53 -32.85 -3.79 -19.72
N GLU A 54 -32.48 -2.96 -20.70
CA GLU A 54 -32.24 -3.36 -22.08
C GLU A 54 -30.91 -4.12 -22.21
N TYR A 55 -30.92 -5.20 -22.98
CA TYR A 55 -29.75 -6.07 -23.16
C TYR A 55 -29.58 -6.47 -24.62
N SER A 56 -28.35 -6.85 -24.96
CA SER A 56 -27.99 -7.40 -26.27
C SER A 56 -27.06 -8.60 -26.11
N PHE A 57 -26.87 -9.35 -27.20
CA PHE A 57 -25.91 -10.46 -27.24
C PHE A 57 -24.81 -10.14 -28.24
N GLN A 58 -23.58 -10.47 -27.86
CA GLN A 58 -22.43 -10.48 -28.74
C GLN A 58 -21.88 -11.90 -28.85
N LYS A 59 -21.34 -12.24 -30.02
CA LYS A 59 -20.66 -13.52 -30.23
C LYS A 59 -19.16 -13.31 -30.10
N VAL A 60 -18.53 -14.15 -29.30
CA VAL A 60 -17.07 -14.12 -29.08
C VAL A 60 -16.48 -15.50 -29.34
N GLU A 61 -15.27 -15.56 -29.86
CA GLU A 61 -14.52 -16.81 -30.01
C GLU A 61 -13.42 -16.90 -28.96
N ARG A 62 -13.37 -18.04 -28.25
CA ARG A 62 -12.31 -18.40 -27.30
C ARG A 62 -11.92 -19.86 -27.51
N ASN A 63 -10.62 -20.13 -27.63
CA ASN A 63 -10.10 -21.50 -27.76
C ASN A 63 -10.80 -22.35 -28.85
N GLY A 64 -11.21 -21.72 -29.96
CA GLY A 64 -11.89 -22.38 -31.07
C GLY A 64 -13.38 -22.71 -30.84
N LYS A 65 -13.98 -22.23 -29.74
CA LYS A 65 -15.41 -22.29 -29.43
C LYS A 65 -16.05 -20.90 -29.55
N THR A 66 -17.30 -20.85 -29.98
CA THR A 66 -18.10 -19.62 -30.00
C THR A 66 -18.99 -19.54 -28.76
N TYR A 67 -18.92 -18.41 -28.06
CA TYR A 67 -19.70 -18.10 -26.88
C TYR A 67 -20.63 -16.91 -27.10
N ASP A 68 -21.64 -16.82 -26.25
CA ASP A 68 -22.56 -15.71 -26.07
C ASP A 68 -22.08 -14.84 -24.92
N GLN A 69 -21.86 -13.56 -25.20
CA GLN A 69 -21.63 -12.53 -24.19
C GLN A 69 -22.90 -11.68 -24.08
N ILE A 70 -23.38 -11.48 -22.86
CA ILE A 70 -24.55 -10.64 -22.60
C ILE A 70 -24.05 -9.24 -22.27
N VAL A 71 -24.54 -8.25 -23.00
CA VAL A 71 -24.26 -6.84 -22.71
C VAL A 71 -25.54 -6.23 -22.17
N LEU A 72 -25.53 -5.90 -20.87
CA LEU A 72 -26.61 -5.23 -20.16
C LEU A 72 -26.14 -3.83 -19.75
N LYS A 73 -26.96 -2.81 -19.97
CA LYS A 73 -26.63 -1.44 -19.57
C LYS A 73 -26.46 -1.35 -18.05
N ASP A 74 -25.48 -0.55 -17.61
CA ASP A 74 -25.16 -0.27 -16.20
C ASP A 74 -24.76 -1.51 -15.38
N ALA A 75 -24.49 -2.64 -16.06
CA ALA A 75 -24.08 -3.90 -15.44
C ALA A 75 -22.58 -4.15 -15.58
N SER A 76 -21.98 -4.62 -14.50
CA SER A 76 -20.69 -5.30 -14.51
C SER A 76 -20.89 -6.78 -14.87
N ASN A 77 -19.82 -7.55 -15.06
CA ASN A 77 -19.93 -8.99 -15.32
C ASN A 77 -19.36 -9.78 -14.16
N LEU A 78 -20.08 -10.83 -13.77
CA LEU A 78 -19.54 -11.90 -12.95
C LEU A 78 -18.36 -12.50 -13.71
N ASN A 79 -17.21 -12.58 -13.05
CA ASN A 79 -15.97 -12.98 -13.72
C ASN A 79 -15.19 -13.97 -12.85
N GLU A 80 -15.94 -14.85 -12.17
CA GLU A 80 -15.36 -15.98 -11.44
C GLU A 80 -14.61 -16.91 -12.42
N PRO A 81 -13.35 -17.28 -12.11
CA PRO A 81 -12.53 -18.15 -12.93
C PRO A 81 -13.28 -19.39 -13.43
N GLY A 82 -13.47 -19.46 -14.74
CA GLY A 82 -14.06 -20.59 -15.44
C GLY A 82 -15.56 -20.78 -15.35
N LYS A 83 -16.28 -20.00 -14.54
CA LYS A 83 -17.75 -20.06 -14.46
C LYS A 83 -18.40 -19.12 -15.49
N PRO A 84 -19.67 -19.32 -15.89
CA PRO A 84 -20.34 -18.46 -16.86
C PRO A 84 -20.31 -16.96 -16.50
N SER A 85 -19.77 -16.12 -17.38
CA SER A 85 -19.71 -14.67 -17.19
C SER A 85 -21.08 -14.04 -17.50
N LEU A 86 -21.83 -13.74 -16.44
CA LEU A 86 -23.18 -13.20 -16.50
C LEU A 86 -23.21 -11.76 -15.96
N PRO A 87 -24.07 -10.88 -16.51
CA PRO A 87 -24.20 -9.52 -15.99
C PRO A 87 -24.67 -9.49 -14.54
N VAL A 88 -24.11 -8.56 -13.77
CA VAL A 88 -24.48 -8.22 -12.40
C VAL A 88 -24.72 -6.72 -12.37
N VAL A 89 -25.87 -6.33 -11.83
CA VAL A 89 -26.17 -4.91 -11.56
C VAL A 89 -26.12 -4.70 -10.06
N SER A 90 -25.63 -3.55 -9.64
CA SER A 90 -25.46 -3.24 -8.23
C SER A 90 -26.02 -1.87 -7.88
N THR A 91 -26.34 -1.69 -6.60
CA THR A 91 -26.60 -0.39 -5.97
C THR A 91 -26.05 -0.46 -4.55
N ALA A 92 -25.89 0.67 -3.88
CA ALA A 92 -25.65 0.70 -2.44
C ALA A 92 -26.84 1.31 -1.68
N ILE A 93 -26.99 0.90 -0.42
CA ILE A 93 -27.86 1.56 0.56
C ILE A 93 -27.05 1.96 1.78
N GLY A 94 -27.39 3.08 2.39
CA GLY A 94 -26.84 3.44 3.69
C GLY A 94 -27.54 2.65 4.79
N VAL A 95 -26.74 2.05 5.66
CA VAL A 95 -27.20 1.19 6.76
C VAL A 95 -26.75 1.75 8.12
N PRO A 96 -27.46 1.41 9.21
CA PRO A 96 -27.04 1.78 10.57
C PRO A 96 -25.70 1.16 10.97
N ALA A 97 -24.93 1.90 11.78
CA ALA A 97 -23.63 1.54 12.34
C ALA A 97 -23.52 0.08 12.81
N GLU A 98 -24.42 -0.32 13.69
CA GLU A 98 -24.38 -1.60 14.42
C GLU A 98 -25.48 -2.57 13.96
N ALA A 99 -26.14 -2.29 12.84
CA ALA A 99 -27.14 -3.20 12.32
C ALA A 99 -26.48 -4.44 11.70
N GLU A 100 -27.02 -5.60 12.04
CA GLU A 100 -26.93 -6.80 11.21
C GLU A 100 -28.06 -6.77 10.17
N PHE A 101 -27.87 -7.45 9.05
CA PHE A 101 -28.83 -7.43 7.94
C PHE A 101 -29.25 -8.84 7.53
N SER A 102 -30.52 -9.00 7.19
CA SER A 102 -31.02 -10.20 6.53
C SER A 102 -31.81 -9.84 5.28
N LEU A 103 -31.62 -10.61 4.22
CA LEU A 103 -32.29 -10.44 2.93
C LEU A 103 -33.51 -11.37 2.83
N GLN A 104 -34.64 -10.82 2.41
CA GLN A 104 -35.85 -11.56 2.06
C GLN A 104 -36.26 -11.23 0.61
N ILE A 105 -36.41 -12.25 -0.23
CA ILE A 105 -36.99 -12.09 -1.57
C ILE A 105 -38.51 -12.15 -1.46
N ASP A 106 -39.20 -11.09 -1.89
CA ASP A 106 -40.65 -10.94 -1.75
C ASP A 106 -41.40 -11.40 -3.01
N ASP A 107 -40.91 -11.04 -4.20
CA ASP A 107 -41.47 -11.44 -5.50
C ASP A 107 -40.37 -11.54 -6.56
N VAL A 108 -40.49 -12.50 -7.47
CA VAL A 108 -39.57 -12.64 -8.62
C VAL A 108 -40.38 -12.94 -9.87
N GLN A 109 -40.16 -12.15 -10.92
CA GLN A 109 -40.75 -12.36 -12.24
C GLN A 109 -39.68 -12.77 -13.23
N THR A 110 -39.77 -13.99 -13.74
CA THR A 110 -38.79 -14.53 -14.68
C THR A 110 -39.40 -14.83 -16.05
N GLU A 111 -38.54 -14.92 -17.07
CA GLU A 111 -38.86 -15.45 -18.39
C GLU A 111 -37.69 -16.28 -18.93
N THR A 112 -37.97 -17.43 -19.52
CA THR A 112 -36.95 -18.20 -20.25
C THR A 112 -36.81 -17.63 -21.66
N LEU A 113 -35.60 -17.26 -22.03
CA LEU A 113 -35.32 -16.70 -23.36
C LEU A 113 -35.35 -17.82 -24.42
N PRO A 114 -35.96 -17.58 -25.59
CA PRO A 114 -35.99 -18.56 -26.66
C PRO A 114 -34.61 -18.70 -27.32
N GLY A 115 -34.09 -19.92 -27.39
CA GLY A 115 -32.82 -20.24 -28.05
C GLY A 115 -31.95 -21.21 -27.25
N GLU A 116 -30.78 -21.52 -27.80
CA GLU A 116 -29.67 -22.15 -27.06
C GLU A 116 -28.57 -21.11 -26.88
N PHE A 117 -28.09 -20.96 -25.64
CA PHE A 117 -27.04 -20.02 -25.29
C PHE A 117 -25.82 -20.77 -24.77
N TRP A 118 -24.63 -20.30 -25.12
CA TRP A 118 -23.39 -20.84 -24.56
C TRP A 118 -22.56 -19.70 -23.98
N ILE A 119 -22.76 -19.41 -22.69
CA ILE A 119 -22.19 -18.21 -22.07
C ILE A 119 -20.67 -18.34 -21.94
N GLU A 120 -19.94 -17.27 -22.24
CA GLU A 120 -18.47 -17.20 -22.12
C GLU A 120 -18.04 -17.46 -20.66
N PRO A 121 -17.01 -18.28 -20.40
CA PRO A 121 -16.50 -18.44 -19.04
C PRO A 121 -15.74 -17.18 -18.60
N GLY A 122 -15.85 -16.83 -17.32
CA GLY A 122 -15.02 -15.82 -16.69
C GLY A 122 -13.54 -16.17 -16.80
N THR A 123 -12.70 -15.14 -16.85
CA THR A 123 -11.25 -15.29 -17.02
C THR A 123 -10.67 -16.13 -15.90
N THR A 124 -10.15 -17.30 -16.23
CA THR A 124 -9.38 -18.14 -15.32
C THR A 124 -7.94 -17.65 -15.33
N TYR A 125 -7.44 -17.17 -14.21
CA TYR A 125 -6.01 -17.14 -14.01
C TYR A 125 -5.56 -18.57 -13.73
N VAL A 126 -4.90 -19.19 -14.69
CA VAL A 126 -4.25 -20.48 -14.46
C VAL A 126 -2.99 -20.16 -13.69
N ILE A 127 -3.08 -20.26 -12.37
CA ILE A 127 -1.91 -20.40 -11.52
C ILE A 127 -1.12 -21.57 -12.14
N GLY A 128 0.15 -21.37 -12.49
CA GLY A 128 0.94 -22.55 -12.77
C GLY A 128 0.93 -23.42 -11.52
N GLU A 129 0.91 -24.74 -11.65
CA GLU A 129 0.71 -25.68 -10.52
C GLU A 129 1.78 -25.59 -9.39
N GLU A 130 2.67 -24.59 -9.42
CA GLU A 130 3.79 -24.39 -8.52
C GLU A 130 3.95 -22.93 -8.06
N GLU A 131 4.53 -22.77 -6.86
CA GLU A 131 4.61 -21.54 -6.05
C GLU A 131 5.11 -20.28 -6.78
N LEU A 132 5.82 -20.39 -7.90
CA LEU A 132 6.52 -19.26 -8.56
C LEU A 132 6.20 -19.11 -10.05
N THR A 133 5.16 -19.78 -10.56
CA THR A 133 4.78 -19.59 -11.96
C THR A 133 3.87 -18.37 -12.09
N PRO A 134 4.27 -17.31 -12.84
CA PRO A 134 3.34 -16.26 -13.21
C PRO A 134 2.19 -16.93 -13.96
N GLY A 135 0.98 -16.83 -13.43
CA GLY A 135 -0.16 -17.41 -14.09
C GLY A 135 -0.49 -16.71 -15.39
N GLU A 136 -1.14 -17.47 -16.26
CA GLU A 136 -1.62 -17.00 -17.55
C GLU A 136 -3.13 -16.80 -17.46
N ILE A 137 -3.62 -15.75 -18.11
CA ILE A 137 -5.05 -15.60 -18.30
C ILE A 137 -5.49 -16.62 -19.36
N SER A 138 -6.40 -17.50 -18.98
CA SER A 138 -7.02 -18.48 -19.85
C SER A 138 -8.54 -18.45 -19.68
N PHE A 139 -9.25 -18.95 -20.68
CA PHE A 139 -10.71 -19.08 -20.66
C PHE A 139 -11.02 -20.58 -20.61
N ILE A 140 -11.07 -21.12 -19.39
CA ILE A 140 -11.27 -22.55 -19.14
C ILE A 140 -12.63 -22.76 -18.51
N GLU A 141 -13.53 -23.48 -19.19
CA GLU A 141 -14.83 -23.85 -18.62
C GLU A 141 -14.64 -24.70 -17.35
N ASP A 142 -15.25 -24.29 -16.23
CA ASP A 142 -15.43 -25.12 -15.05
C ASP A 142 -16.38 -26.26 -15.43
N GLU A 143 -15.84 -27.48 -15.58
CA GLU A 143 -16.62 -28.65 -16.00
C GLU A 143 -17.79 -28.93 -15.07
N THR A 144 -17.69 -28.61 -13.77
CA THR A 144 -18.77 -28.85 -12.81
C THR A 144 -19.96 -27.92 -13.06
N VAL A 145 -19.70 -26.64 -13.39
CA VAL A 145 -20.75 -25.67 -13.68
C VAL A 145 -21.29 -25.86 -15.10
N TYR A 146 -20.42 -26.05 -16.09
CA TYR A 146 -20.82 -26.21 -17.50
C TYR A 146 -21.49 -27.55 -17.83
N SER A 147 -21.44 -28.54 -16.93
CA SER A 147 -22.23 -29.78 -17.01
C SER A 147 -23.47 -29.80 -16.10
N SER A 148 -23.67 -28.76 -15.28
CA SER A 148 -24.74 -28.71 -14.29
C SER A 148 -26.12 -28.44 -14.91
N ALA A 149 -27.15 -29.03 -14.30
CA ALA A 149 -28.57 -28.73 -14.57
C ALA A 149 -29.17 -27.71 -13.60
N GLU A 150 -28.36 -27.20 -12.67
CA GLU A 150 -28.76 -26.14 -11.74
C GLU A 150 -28.66 -24.75 -12.39
N ASN A 151 -29.39 -23.79 -11.86
CA ASN A 151 -29.23 -22.39 -12.25
C ASN A 151 -27.89 -21.86 -11.74
N PHE A 152 -27.11 -21.24 -12.61
CA PHE A 152 -25.94 -20.45 -12.24
C PHE A 152 -26.24 -18.95 -12.42
N PRO A 153 -25.91 -18.07 -11.45
CA PRO A 153 -25.26 -18.37 -10.17
C PRO A 153 -26.19 -19.01 -9.13
N GLY A 154 -27.51 -19.07 -9.39
CA GLY A 154 -28.51 -19.68 -8.49
C GLY A 154 -29.01 -18.72 -7.41
N VAL A 155 -28.24 -17.68 -7.11
CA VAL A 155 -28.67 -16.50 -6.34
C VAL A 155 -29.27 -15.44 -7.26
N ILE A 156 -30.31 -14.76 -6.79
CA ILE A 156 -31.01 -13.69 -7.54
C ILE A 156 -30.60 -12.32 -7.02
N VAL A 157 -30.51 -12.18 -5.70
CA VAL A 157 -30.07 -10.97 -5.01
C VAL A 157 -29.08 -11.38 -3.94
N GLU A 158 -28.01 -10.60 -3.80
CA GLU A 158 -26.96 -10.79 -2.81
C GLU A 158 -26.69 -9.47 -2.07
N LEU A 159 -26.35 -9.58 -0.78
CA LEU A 159 -25.80 -8.47 0.00
C LEU A 159 -24.29 -8.62 0.05
N GLY A 160 -23.57 -7.58 -0.39
CA GLY A 160 -22.11 -7.53 -0.25
C GLY A 160 -21.68 -7.25 1.19
N GLU A 161 -20.37 -7.12 1.39
CA GLU A 161 -19.81 -6.66 2.67
C GLU A 161 -20.06 -5.16 2.84
N ALA A 162 -20.48 -4.77 4.04
CA ALA A 162 -20.70 -3.37 4.33
C ALA A 162 -19.37 -2.67 4.63
N ALA A 163 -19.08 -1.60 3.91
CA ALA A 163 -17.93 -0.73 4.17
C ALA A 163 -18.39 0.60 4.76
N LYS A 164 -17.44 1.31 5.34
CA LYS A 164 -17.63 2.65 5.83
C LYS A 164 -16.94 3.63 4.90
N LEU A 165 -17.62 4.73 4.65
CA LEU A 165 -17.05 5.88 3.98
C LEU A 165 -17.27 7.07 4.89
N ARG A 166 -16.26 7.41 5.69
CA ARG A 166 -16.36 8.41 6.76
C ARG A 166 -17.57 8.15 7.66
N ALA A 167 -18.43 9.13 7.92
CA ALA A 167 -19.55 8.92 8.82
C ALA A 167 -20.62 7.92 8.32
N GLN A 168 -20.55 7.41 7.08
CA GLN A 168 -21.64 6.65 6.47
C GLN A 168 -21.22 5.20 6.19
N ARG A 169 -21.92 4.25 6.81
CA ARG A 169 -21.84 2.83 6.44
C ARG A 169 -22.73 2.57 5.21
N LEU A 170 -22.16 1.92 4.20
CA LEU A 170 -22.81 1.55 2.95
C LEU A 170 -22.83 0.03 2.80
N LEU A 171 -23.93 -0.51 2.28
CA LEU A 171 -24.12 -1.93 2.01
C LEU A 171 -24.37 -2.11 0.50
N PRO A 172 -23.45 -2.77 -0.23
CA PRO A 172 -23.67 -3.17 -1.61
C PRO A 172 -24.83 -4.18 -1.71
N VAL A 173 -25.66 -4.00 -2.74
CA VAL A 173 -26.78 -4.87 -3.08
C VAL A 173 -26.64 -5.23 -4.54
N ARG A 174 -26.52 -6.53 -4.84
CA ARG A 174 -26.30 -7.04 -6.20
C ARG A 174 -27.50 -7.84 -6.65
N VAL A 175 -27.88 -7.68 -7.91
CA VAL A 175 -28.91 -8.49 -8.57
C VAL A 175 -28.28 -9.17 -9.77
N TYR A 176 -28.55 -10.46 -9.94
CA TYR A 176 -28.08 -11.29 -11.06
C TYR A 176 -29.23 -11.43 -12.06
N PRO A 177 -29.36 -10.56 -13.08
CA PRO A 177 -30.57 -10.47 -13.89
C PRO A 177 -30.74 -11.65 -14.85
N PHE A 178 -29.72 -12.50 -14.96
CA PHE A 178 -29.71 -13.68 -15.79
C PHE A 178 -29.28 -14.91 -14.98
N GLN A 179 -29.91 -16.04 -15.26
CA GLN A 179 -29.54 -17.34 -14.74
C GLN A 179 -29.30 -18.29 -15.92
N PHE A 180 -28.18 -19.00 -15.90
CA PHE A 180 -27.80 -19.92 -16.97
C PHE A 180 -27.86 -21.37 -16.49
N VAL A 181 -28.50 -22.23 -17.28
CA VAL A 181 -28.52 -23.68 -17.07
C VAL A 181 -27.72 -24.33 -18.18
N ALA A 182 -26.47 -24.71 -17.88
CA ALA A 182 -25.51 -25.13 -18.89
C ALA A 182 -25.91 -26.46 -19.56
N ALA A 183 -26.39 -27.45 -18.80
CA ALA A 183 -26.79 -28.75 -19.34
C ALA A 183 -27.89 -28.67 -20.42
N THR A 184 -28.75 -27.66 -20.35
CA THR A 184 -29.85 -27.44 -21.30
C THR A 184 -29.63 -26.22 -22.20
N LYS A 185 -28.54 -25.47 -22.00
CA LYS A 185 -28.22 -24.21 -22.69
C LYS A 185 -29.32 -23.16 -22.57
N GLN A 186 -30.07 -23.18 -21.47
CA GLN A 186 -31.18 -22.26 -21.23
C GLN A 186 -30.71 -21.03 -20.48
N LEU A 187 -31.20 -19.86 -20.92
CA LEU A 187 -30.97 -18.59 -20.25
C LEU A 187 -32.31 -18.06 -19.73
N ILE A 188 -32.37 -17.80 -18.42
CA ILE A 188 -33.55 -17.29 -17.73
C ILE A 188 -33.26 -15.84 -17.37
N ARG A 189 -34.14 -14.93 -17.76
CA ARG A 189 -34.06 -13.50 -17.42
C ARG A 189 -34.99 -13.19 -16.28
N ILE A 190 -34.50 -12.44 -15.29
CA ILE A 190 -35.30 -11.83 -14.23
C ILE A 190 -35.76 -10.46 -14.73
N ARG A 191 -37.06 -10.34 -15.00
CA ARG A 191 -37.67 -9.10 -15.47
C ARG A 191 -37.89 -8.12 -14.33
N ALA A 192 -38.23 -8.64 -13.15
CA ALA A 192 -38.34 -7.85 -11.94
C ALA A 192 -38.10 -8.74 -10.71
N VAL A 193 -37.52 -8.16 -9.66
CA VAL A 193 -37.42 -8.77 -8.34
C VAL A 193 -37.70 -7.71 -7.28
N THR A 194 -38.59 -8.01 -6.36
CA THR A 194 -38.83 -7.20 -5.15
C THR A 194 -38.24 -7.94 -3.96
N PHE A 195 -37.48 -7.23 -3.14
CA PHE A 195 -36.82 -7.79 -1.97
C PHE A 195 -36.73 -6.76 -0.84
N THR A 196 -36.65 -7.27 0.39
CA THR A 196 -36.56 -6.48 1.61
C THR A 196 -35.29 -6.85 2.37
N ILE A 197 -34.55 -5.82 2.77
CA ILE A 197 -33.39 -5.92 3.66
C ILE A 197 -33.86 -5.49 5.04
N GLU A 198 -33.86 -6.40 6.00
CA GLU A 198 -34.23 -6.12 7.39
C GLU A 198 -33.00 -5.84 8.23
N PHE A 199 -33.07 -4.79 9.06
CA PHE A 199 -32.07 -4.40 10.03
C PHE A 199 -32.40 -5.01 11.39
N ARG A 200 -31.41 -5.69 11.98
CA ARG A 200 -31.47 -6.23 13.33
C ARG A 200 -30.43 -5.54 14.20
N TYR A 201 -30.85 -5.14 15.38
CA TYR A 201 -30.02 -4.42 16.32
C TYR A 201 -29.70 -5.30 17.52
N PRO A 202 -28.43 -5.32 17.99
CA PRO A 202 -28.03 -6.10 19.16
C PRO A 202 -28.92 -5.84 20.39
N ASP A 203 -29.28 -4.57 20.62
CA ASP A 203 -30.11 -4.14 21.76
C ASP A 203 -31.64 -4.19 21.48
N GLY A 204 -32.05 -4.69 20.32
CA GLY A 204 -33.45 -4.86 19.96
C GLY A 204 -34.22 -3.57 19.63
N TYR A 205 -33.54 -2.43 19.52
CA TYR A 205 -34.08 -1.16 19.03
C TYR A 205 -33.05 -0.49 18.11
N PRO A 206 -33.48 0.25 17.07
CA PRO A 206 -32.58 1.08 16.31
C PRO A 206 -31.91 2.04 17.29
N PRO A 207 -30.58 2.21 17.23
CA PRO A 207 -29.95 3.34 17.87
C PRO A 207 -30.52 4.57 17.17
N LEU A 208 -31.61 5.12 17.71
CA LEU A 208 -31.99 6.50 17.44
C LEU A 208 -30.71 7.26 17.74
N ALA A 209 -30.10 7.87 16.72
CA ALA A 209 -28.90 8.68 16.87
C ALA A 209 -29.03 9.42 18.20
N GLN A 210 -28.12 9.16 19.14
CA GLN A 210 -28.12 9.81 20.44
C GLN A 210 -27.83 11.30 20.20
N SER A 211 -28.85 12.04 19.80
CA SER A 211 -29.08 13.46 20.04
C SER A 211 -30.24 13.90 19.16
N SER A 212 -31.15 14.64 19.77
CA SER A 212 -32.03 15.60 19.12
C SER A 212 -31.26 16.81 18.56
N GLU A 213 -29.99 16.65 18.19
CA GLU A 213 -29.13 17.60 17.48
C GLU A 213 -28.95 17.07 16.04
N GLY A 214 -28.84 17.96 15.06
CA GLY A 214 -28.96 17.59 13.63
C GLY A 214 -28.04 16.44 13.18
N ALA A 215 -28.47 15.72 12.14
CA ALA A 215 -27.65 14.68 11.49
C ALA A 215 -26.24 15.21 11.21
N LEU A 216 -25.21 14.39 11.48
CA LEU A 216 -23.81 14.75 11.19
C LEU A 216 -23.68 15.23 9.73
N GLU A 217 -23.18 16.45 9.56
CA GLU A 217 -22.92 17.04 8.25
C GLU A 217 -21.51 16.68 7.80
N GLU A 218 -21.39 16.26 6.53
CA GLU A 218 -20.12 15.95 5.89
C GLU A 218 -19.75 17.05 4.89
N PRO A 219 -18.46 17.21 4.54
CA PRO A 219 -18.04 18.17 3.54
C PRO A 219 -18.80 17.97 2.22
N ALA A 220 -19.09 19.07 1.53
CA ALA A 220 -19.91 19.06 0.32
C ALA A 220 -19.50 17.99 -0.73
N PRO A 221 -18.21 17.72 -0.99
CA PRO A 221 -17.82 16.65 -1.91
C PRO A 221 -18.25 15.26 -1.45
N PHE A 222 -18.10 14.90 -0.17
CA PHE A 222 -18.56 13.61 0.36
C PHE A 222 -20.09 13.54 0.43
N GLU A 223 -20.74 14.67 0.70
CA GLU A 223 -22.20 14.75 0.66
C GLU A 223 -22.76 14.41 -0.73
N GLN A 224 -22.12 14.89 -1.79
CA GLN A 224 -22.47 14.53 -3.18
C GLN A 224 -22.24 13.05 -3.47
N ILE A 225 -21.14 12.48 -2.97
CA ILE A 225 -20.87 11.05 -3.08
C ILE A 225 -22.02 10.23 -2.47
N TYR A 226 -22.47 10.55 -1.27
CA TYR A 226 -23.59 9.82 -0.66
C TYR A 226 -24.89 9.97 -1.46
N GLN A 227 -25.18 11.16 -1.97
CA GLN A 227 -26.37 11.41 -2.79
C GLN A 227 -26.38 10.58 -4.07
N GLN A 228 -25.21 10.33 -4.65
CA GLN A 228 -25.06 9.62 -5.94
C GLN A 228 -25.05 8.10 -5.78
N ASN A 229 -24.62 7.58 -4.62
CA ASN A 229 -24.39 6.14 -4.46
C ASN A 229 -25.44 5.46 -3.58
N LEU A 230 -26.17 6.19 -2.73
CA LEU A 230 -27.11 5.59 -1.79
C LEU A 230 -28.54 5.73 -2.28
N LEU A 231 -29.15 4.62 -2.66
CA LEU A 231 -30.54 4.58 -3.11
C LEU A 231 -31.51 5.13 -2.03
N ASN A 232 -31.19 4.93 -0.75
CA ASN A 232 -31.94 5.44 0.40
C ASN A 232 -31.26 6.65 1.08
N TYR A 233 -30.48 7.46 0.35
CA TYR A 233 -29.70 8.59 0.88
C TYR A 233 -30.45 9.42 1.94
N SER A 234 -31.67 9.89 1.63
CA SER A 234 -32.48 10.74 2.53
C SER A 234 -32.72 10.09 3.90
N GLN A 235 -32.88 8.76 3.92
CA GLN A 235 -32.99 7.97 5.14
C GLN A 235 -31.62 7.77 5.81
N ALA A 236 -30.62 7.38 5.00
CA ALA A 236 -29.27 7.04 5.45
C ALA A 236 -28.56 8.16 6.21
N ARG A 237 -28.86 9.44 5.91
CA ARG A 237 -28.32 10.59 6.66
C ARG A 237 -28.50 10.49 8.18
N ARG A 238 -29.55 9.78 8.64
CA ARG A 238 -29.85 9.58 10.06
C ARG A 238 -28.95 8.53 10.73
N TYR A 239 -28.22 7.74 9.95
CA TYR A 239 -27.37 6.63 10.40
C TYR A 239 -25.90 7.02 10.56
N ARG A 240 -25.57 8.29 10.33
CA ARG A 240 -24.19 8.75 10.31
C ARG A 240 -23.54 8.66 11.69
N TYR A 241 -22.34 8.10 11.73
CA TYR A 241 -21.51 7.99 12.93
C TYR A 241 -20.03 7.82 12.55
N PHE A 242 -19.15 8.34 13.39
CA PHE A 242 -17.74 7.99 13.36
C PHE A 242 -17.48 6.89 14.38
N GLU A 243 -16.57 5.97 14.09
CA GLU A 243 -16.35 4.83 14.98
C GLU A 243 -15.74 5.32 16.30
N PRO A 244 -16.16 4.74 17.44
CA PRO A 244 -15.46 4.98 18.68
C PRO A 244 -14.02 4.51 18.52
N GLN A 245 -13.09 5.39 18.82
CA GLN A 245 -11.65 5.24 18.59
C GLN A 245 -11.11 3.89 19.11
N ASN A 246 -10.38 3.15 18.28
CA ASN A 246 -9.29 2.33 18.79
C ASN A 246 -8.14 3.30 19.09
N GLU A 247 -7.84 3.55 20.36
CA GLU A 247 -6.69 4.37 20.72
C GLU A 247 -5.45 3.76 20.05
N LEU A 248 -4.76 4.52 19.17
CA LEU A 248 -3.40 4.17 18.78
C LEU A 248 -2.64 3.86 20.09
N PRO A 249 -1.78 2.82 20.12
CA PRO A 249 -1.06 2.44 21.33
C PRO A 249 -0.53 3.70 22.02
N ALA A 250 -0.94 3.98 23.26
CA ALA A 250 -0.61 5.23 23.95
C ALA A 250 0.89 5.57 23.93
N GLN A 251 1.73 4.56 23.71
CA GLN A 251 3.17 4.64 23.44
C GLN A 251 3.53 5.49 22.21
N LEU A 252 2.76 5.44 21.11
CA LEU A 252 2.91 6.28 19.91
C LEU A 252 2.49 7.74 20.14
N LEU A 253 1.64 8.01 21.15
CA LEU A 253 1.01 9.32 21.37
C LEU A 253 1.59 10.11 22.55
N SER A 254 2.26 9.43 23.48
CA SER A 254 2.72 9.99 24.76
C SER A 254 3.77 11.10 24.67
N GLU A 255 4.27 11.41 23.46
CA GLU A 255 5.37 12.34 23.23
C GLU A 255 4.95 13.65 22.52
N THR A 256 3.65 13.89 22.32
CA THR A 256 3.12 14.96 21.44
C THR A 256 2.98 16.36 22.06
N SER A 257 3.35 16.58 23.32
CA SER A 257 3.47 17.95 23.87
C SER A 257 4.81 18.56 23.44
N ALA A 258 4.82 19.83 23.02
CA ALA A 258 6.02 20.55 22.57
C ALA A 258 7.20 20.43 23.56
N ASN A 259 8.02 19.40 23.34
CA ASN A 259 9.15 19.03 24.17
C ASN A 259 10.40 19.03 23.30
N GLU A 260 11.47 19.59 23.86
CA GLU A 260 12.80 19.51 23.26
C GLU A 260 13.42 18.15 23.58
N ARG A 261 13.84 17.42 22.54
CA ARG A 261 14.45 16.09 22.65
C ARG A 261 15.64 15.98 21.72
N TYR A 262 16.48 14.97 21.95
CA TYR A 262 17.67 14.73 21.14
C TYR A 262 17.56 13.37 20.46
N LYS A 263 17.61 13.35 19.13
CA LYS A 263 17.56 12.15 18.29
C LYS A 263 18.97 11.59 18.14
N ILE A 264 19.13 10.30 18.41
CA ILE A 264 20.39 9.56 18.25
C ILE A 264 20.15 8.36 17.34
N PRO A 265 20.52 8.46 16.05
CA PRO A 265 20.41 7.34 15.12
C PRO A 265 21.48 6.25 15.37
N VAL A 266 21.08 4.99 15.24
CA VAL A 266 21.92 3.80 15.47
C VAL A 266 21.72 2.80 14.33
N THR A 267 22.79 2.41 13.65
CA THR A 267 22.77 1.44 12.53
C THR A 267 23.49 0.13 12.85
N GLU A 268 24.16 0.05 13.99
CA GLU A 268 24.93 -1.12 14.41
C GLU A 268 24.76 -1.35 15.91
N ASP A 269 24.80 -2.62 16.30
CA ASP A 269 24.82 -2.98 17.71
C ASP A 269 26.12 -2.50 18.38
N GLY A 270 26.01 -1.97 19.60
CA GLY A 270 27.17 -1.55 20.37
C GLY A 270 26.85 -0.76 21.62
N ILE A 271 27.88 -0.46 22.40
CA ILE A 271 27.79 0.52 23.49
C ILE A 271 28.06 1.90 22.88
N TYR A 272 27.17 2.86 23.09
CA TYR A 272 27.31 4.21 22.56
C TYR A 272 27.62 5.21 23.67
N LYS A 273 28.48 6.20 23.38
CA LYS A 273 28.88 7.26 24.30
C LYS A 273 28.46 8.63 23.79
N LEU A 274 27.62 9.31 24.57
CA LEU A 274 27.25 10.71 24.37
C LEU A 274 28.11 11.58 25.29
N THR A 275 29.07 12.32 24.74
CA THR A 275 29.93 13.21 25.53
C THR A 275 29.28 14.56 25.78
N TYR A 276 29.74 15.27 26.82
CA TYR A 276 29.43 16.68 27.04
C TYR A 276 29.55 17.52 25.76
N GLU A 277 30.64 17.37 24.99
CA GLU A 277 30.90 18.16 23.79
C GLU A 277 29.91 17.84 22.68
N ALA A 278 29.54 16.56 22.51
CA ALA A 278 28.56 16.14 21.51
C ALA A 278 27.17 16.71 21.82
N LEU A 279 26.74 16.65 23.09
CA LEU A 279 25.46 17.22 23.53
C LEU A 279 25.46 18.75 23.44
N GLN A 280 26.58 19.40 23.80
CA GLN A 280 26.74 20.84 23.65
C GLN A 280 26.68 21.26 22.17
N ALA A 281 27.34 20.52 21.28
CA ALA A 281 27.31 20.77 19.83
C ALA A 281 25.91 20.57 19.23
N ALA A 282 25.14 19.62 19.76
CA ALA A 282 23.73 19.43 19.41
C ALA A 282 22.80 20.55 19.94
N GLY A 283 23.33 21.48 20.75
CA GLY A 283 22.57 22.62 21.28
C GLY A 283 21.96 22.40 22.67
N MET A 284 22.39 21.37 23.40
CA MET A 284 21.97 21.16 24.79
C MET A 284 22.56 22.20 25.73
N PRO A 285 21.75 22.80 26.64
CA PRO A 285 22.24 23.72 27.64
C PRO A 285 22.95 22.98 28.79
N VAL A 286 23.99 22.20 28.47
CA VAL A 286 24.74 21.30 29.36
C VAL A 286 25.13 21.93 30.71
N ASN A 287 25.43 23.24 30.74
CA ASN A 287 25.79 23.96 31.98
C ASN A 287 24.61 24.32 32.89
N ALA A 288 23.38 23.95 32.53
CA ALA A 288 22.15 24.26 33.27
C ALA A 288 21.20 23.06 33.37
N VAL A 289 21.67 21.87 32.99
CA VAL A 289 20.88 20.64 32.98
C VAL A 289 21.30 19.75 34.14
N ASN A 290 20.31 19.22 34.87
CA ASN A 290 20.54 18.22 35.89
C ASN A 290 20.77 16.83 35.26
N PRO A 291 21.96 16.22 35.38
CA PRO A 291 22.24 14.91 34.80
C PRO A 291 21.36 13.77 35.35
N GLN A 292 20.77 13.94 36.53
CA GLN A 292 19.82 12.99 37.12
C GLN A 292 18.44 13.01 36.44
N THR A 293 18.18 13.99 35.57
CA THR A 293 16.92 14.09 34.82
C THR A 293 17.02 13.54 33.40
N PHE A 294 18.18 13.02 33.00
CA PHE A 294 18.32 12.35 31.73
C PHE A 294 17.47 11.07 31.70
N SER A 295 16.72 10.90 30.63
CA SER A 295 15.96 9.69 30.33
C SER A 295 16.06 9.39 28.84
N MET A 296 16.02 8.11 28.47
CA MET A 296 16.13 7.70 27.07
C MET A 296 15.00 6.75 26.71
N THR A 297 14.51 6.86 25.47
CA THR A 297 13.53 5.92 24.92
C THR A 297 13.99 5.36 23.57
N ASN A 298 13.57 4.13 23.27
CA ASN A 298 13.66 3.51 21.95
C ASN A 298 12.30 2.94 21.58
N GLN A 299 11.72 3.40 20.48
CA GLN A 299 10.37 3.00 20.06
C GLN A 299 9.34 3.17 21.19
N GLY A 300 9.39 4.31 21.90
CA GLY A 300 8.51 4.62 23.03
C GLY A 300 8.79 3.84 24.33
N ARG A 301 9.72 2.88 24.33
CA ARG A 301 10.08 2.07 25.51
C ARG A 301 11.27 2.68 26.24
N PRO A 302 11.28 2.73 27.58
CA PRO A 302 12.38 3.29 28.36
C PRO A 302 13.67 2.47 28.18
N VAL A 303 14.80 3.17 28.04
CA VAL A 303 16.14 2.58 27.90
C VAL A 303 16.97 2.96 29.12
N SER A 304 17.54 1.97 29.79
CA SER A 304 18.42 2.20 30.93
C SER A 304 19.76 2.79 30.49
N ILE A 305 20.10 3.97 31.02
CA ILE A 305 21.33 4.69 30.70
C ILE A 305 22.30 4.74 31.87
N TYR A 306 23.60 4.81 31.60
CA TYR A 306 24.61 5.13 32.60
C TYR A 306 25.04 6.59 32.44
N VAL A 307 24.98 7.37 33.51
CA VAL A 307 25.43 8.77 33.52
C VAL A 307 26.70 8.86 34.35
N HIS A 308 27.82 9.14 33.69
CA HIS A 308 29.08 9.46 34.36
C HIS A 308 29.09 10.92 34.79
N ASN A 309 28.64 11.17 36.02
CA ASN A 309 28.72 12.48 36.65
C ASN A 309 29.95 12.52 37.57
N SER A 310 31.05 13.07 37.06
CA SER A 310 32.37 12.96 37.68
C SER A 310 32.57 13.96 38.82
N ASP A 311 31.91 15.13 38.74
CA ASP A 311 31.99 16.17 39.77
C ASP A 311 30.86 16.10 40.81
N GLY A 312 29.84 15.29 40.52
CA GLY A 312 28.68 15.07 41.37
C GLY A 312 27.70 16.25 41.42
N ASP A 313 27.85 17.24 40.54
CA ASP A 313 26.98 18.42 40.53
C ASP A 313 25.61 18.05 39.95
N PRO A 314 24.51 18.21 40.71
CA PRO A 314 23.17 17.92 40.20
C PRO A 314 22.61 19.06 39.33
N ASN A 315 23.32 20.16 39.12
CA ASN A 315 22.79 21.34 38.39
C ASN A 315 23.43 21.57 37.02
N LYS A 316 24.47 20.81 36.67
CA LYS A 316 25.16 20.92 35.39
C LYS A 316 25.70 19.56 34.96
N PHE A 317 25.82 19.40 33.65
CA PHE A 317 26.61 18.36 33.01
C PHE A 317 27.94 19.00 32.57
N SER A 318 29.06 18.51 33.09
CA SER A 318 30.38 19.14 32.97
C SER A 318 31.26 18.52 31.88
N ALA A 319 32.28 19.26 31.44
CA ALA A 319 33.29 18.72 30.52
C ALA A 319 33.97 17.46 31.12
N GLY A 320 34.10 16.40 30.31
CA GLY A 320 34.56 15.08 30.74
C GLY A 320 33.46 14.10 31.15
N GLU A 321 32.23 14.57 31.34
CA GLU A 321 31.06 13.74 31.64
C GLU A 321 30.45 13.14 30.37
N TYR A 322 29.76 12.01 30.53
CA TYR A 322 29.18 11.29 29.40
C TYR A 322 28.00 10.40 29.82
N ILE A 323 27.16 10.06 28.84
CA ILE A 323 26.09 9.06 28.96
C ILE A 323 26.51 7.82 28.16
N LEU A 324 26.28 6.63 28.70
CA LEU A 324 26.35 5.37 27.96
C LEU A 324 24.98 4.73 27.83
N PHE A 325 24.74 4.10 26.69
CA PHE A 325 23.58 3.24 26.46
C PHE A 325 23.95 2.07 25.54
N PHE A 326 23.17 0.99 25.59
CA PHE A 326 23.27 -0.09 24.61
C PHE A 326 22.35 0.24 23.42
N GLY A 327 22.95 0.40 22.24
CA GLY A 327 22.24 0.70 21.01
C GLY A 327 22.19 -0.53 20.11
N GLU A 328 21.03 -0.80 19.52
CA GLU A 328 20.81 -1.91 18.58
C GLU A 328 20.43 -1.39 17.19
N ARG A 329 20.91 -2.08 16.14
CA ARG A 329 20.38 -1.96 14.77
C ARG A 329 18.88 -2.25 14.80
N LEU A 330 18.10 -1.60 13.94
CA LEU A 330 16.67 -1.89 13.83
C LEU A 330 16.48 -3.31 13.28
N ASP A 331 15.74 -4.15 14.00
CA ASP A 331 15.26 -5.46 13.54
C ASP A 331 13.79 -5.41 13.06
N GLY A 332 13.04 -4.38 13.41
CA GLY A 332 11.66 -4.18 12.94
C GLY A 332 10.59 -5.00 13.65
N THR A 333 10.95 -6.07 14.40
CA THR A 333 9.97 -6.98 15.04
C THR A 333 9.02 -6.25 15.99
N TYR A 334 9.53 -5.41 16.88
CA TYR A 334 8.66 -4.68 17.81
C TYR A 334 7.77 -3.66 17.09
N LEU A 335 8.32 -2.91 16.13
CA LEU A 335 7.52 -1.93 15.38
C LEU A 335 6.39 -2.62 14.60
N ALA A 336 6.68 -3.74 13.93
CA ALA A 336 5.67 -4.53 13.23
C ALA A 336 4.58 -5.06 14.19
N SER A 337 4.97 -5.47 15.40
CA SER A 337 4.01 -5.98 16.41
C SER A 337 3.00 -4.94 16.90
N LEU A 338 3.24 -3.63 16.67
CA LEU A 338 2.26 -2.58 16.98
C LEU A 338 1.09 -2.54 15.99
N TYR A 339 1.20 -3.26 14.86
CA TYR A 339 0.24 -3.27 13.75
C TYR A 339 -0.10 -4.71 13.34
N SER A 340 -0.19 -5.62 14.30
CA SER A 340 -0.47 -7.05 14.04
C SER A 340 -1.85 -7.30 13.43
N ASP A 341 -2.75 -6.34 13.58
CA ASP A 341 -4.07 -6.31 12.97
C ASP A 341 -4.02 -6.06 11.45
N GLU A 342 -2.94 -5.48 10.92
CA GLU A 342 -2.78 -5.30 9.47
C GLU A 342 -2.81 -6.62 8.69
N ASP A 343 -2.40 -7.74 9.28
CA ASP A 343 -2.53 -9.08 8.68
C ASP A 343 -3.99 -9.39 8.36
N ASP A 344 -4.88 -9.12 9.33
CA ASP A 344 -6.31 -9.33 9.17
C ASP A 344 -6.89 -8.31 8.18
N PHE A 345 -6.45 -7.05 8.23
CA PHE A 345 -6.91 -6.02 7.30
C PHE A 345 -6.55 -6.39 5.86
N TRP A 346 -5.35 -6.92 5.64
CA TRP A 346 -4.92 -7.36 4.32
C TRP A 346 -5.75 -8.54 3.81
N ARG A 347 -5.94 -9.55 4.65
CA ARG A 347 -6.78 -10.70 4.30
C ARG A 347 -8.20 -10.24 3.93
N ASP A 348 -8.82 -9.45 4.81
CA ASP A 348 -10.24 -9.11 4.70
C ASP A 348 -10.50 -8.05 3.61
N SER A 349 -9.52 -7.18 3.32
CA SER A 349 -9.69 -6.06 2.37
C SER A 349 -9.15 -6.32 0.96
N PHE A 350 -8.27 -7.32 0.78
CA PHE A 350 -7.66 -7.62 -0.53
C PHE A 350 -8.06 -8.97 -1.13
N TYR A 351 -8.50 -9.94 -0.32
CA TYR A 351 -8.82 -11.29 -0.77
C TYR A 351 -10.25 -11.67 -0.37
N ARG A 352 -11.22 -11.50 -1.27
CA ARG A 352 -12.62 -11.80 -0.97
C ARG A 352 -12.90 -13.30 -0.97
N ALA A 353 -13.85 -13.74 -0.14
CA ALA A 353 -14.26 -15.14 -0.07
C ALA A 353 -14.76 -15.65 -1.45
N GLY A 354 -14.02 -16.55 -2.08
CA GLY A 354 -14.32 -17.07 -3.42
C GLY A 354 -13.33 -16.62 -4.49
N GLU A 355 -12.55 -15.55 -4.24
CA GLU A 355 -11.26 -15.38 -4.90
C GLU A 355 -10.40 -16.53 -4.39
N SER A 356 -10.25 -17.60 -5.20
CA SER A 356 -9.22 -18.58 -4.93
C SER A 356 -7.91 -17.79 -4.85
N ASN A 357 -7.39 -17.64 -3.63
CA ASN A 357 -6.05 -17.17 -3.34
C ASN A 357 -5.16 -17.57 -4.52
N LEU A 358 -4.76 -16.59 -5.36
CA LEU A 358 -4.03 -16.88 -6.60
C LEU A 358 -2.72 -17.62 -6.31
N THR A 359 -2.31 -17.65 -5.04
CA THR A 359 -1.28 -18.49 -4.46
C THR A 359 -1.68 -18.90 -3.04
N SER A 360 -1.11 -19.97 -2.49
CA SER A 360 -1.30 -20.33 -1.07
C SER A 360 -0.64 -19.35 -0.08
N PHE A 361 -0.08 -18.24 -0.58
CA PHE A 361 0.64 -17.27 0.22
C PHE A 361 -0.31 -16.22 0.79
N GLU A 362 -0.22 -16.03 2.10
CA GLU A 362 -0.92 -14.98 2.85
C GLU A 362 0.13 -13.97 3.30
N ALA A 363 0.03 -12.75 2.78
CA ALA A 363 0.93 -11.67 3.16
C ALA A 363 0.73 -11.29 4.64
N LYS A 364 1.84 -10.91 5.31
CA LYS A 364 1.83 -10.49 6.71
C LYS A 364 2.66 -9.24 6.94
N PHE A 365 2.15 -8.31 7.74
CA PHE A 365 2.87 -7.14 8.20
C PHE A 365 3.85 -7.52 9.32
N ASN A 366 5.00 -8.07 8.93
CA ASN A 366 6.05 -8.51 9.85
C ASN A 366 7.32 -7.65 9.73
N ARG A 367 8.40 -8.05 10.43
CA ARG A 367 9.67 -7.32 10.43
C ARG A 367 10.24 -7.01 9.03
N TYR A 368 10.05 -7.89 8.05
CA TYR A 368 10.56 -7.68 6.69
C TYR A 368 9.89 -6.49 6.01
N MET A 369 8.61 -6.23 6.30
CA MET A 369 7.92 -5.03 5.79
C MET A 369 8.50 -3.75 6.38
N VAL A 370 9.09 -3.81 7.59
CA VAL A 370 9.73 -2.67 8.25
C VAL A 370 11.18 -2.49 7.80
N GLU A 371 11.99 -3.55 7.81
CA GLU A 371 13.44 -3.50 7.55
C GLU A 371 13.78 -3.03 6.14
N LYS A 372 12.88 -3.20 5.17
CA LYS A 372 13.02 -2.69 3.80
C LYS A 372 13.18 -1.17 3.73
N TYR A 373 12.60 -0.43 4.67
CA TYR A 373 12.62 1.03 4.65
C TYR A 373 13.88 1.60 5.30
N THR A 374 14.36 0.96 6.36
CA THR A 374 15.55 1.39 7.07
C THR A 374 16.09 0.29 7.97
N ASN A 375 17.40 0.25 8.13
CA ASN A 375 18.08 -0.50 9.20
C ASN A 375 18.47 0.40 10.39
N GLN A 376 18.13 1.69 10.33
CA GLN A 376 18.46 2.68 11.33
C GLN A 376 17.41 2.69 12.44
N ASN A 377 17.86 2.38 13.66
CA ASN A 377 17.09 2.54 14.87
C ASN A 377 17.27 3.96 15.44
N VAL A 378 16.36 4.41 16.30
CA VAL A 378 16.41 5.75 16.89
C VAL A 378 16.24 5.69 18.39
N TYR A 379 17.18 6.33 19.09
CA TYR A 379 17.11 6.56 20.53
C TYR A 379 16.85 8.04 20.79
N TRP A 380 15.91 8.34 21.69
CA TRP A 380 15.55 9.70 22.06
C TRP A 380 16.05 10.00 23.46
N LEU A 381 16.96 10.97 23.60
CA LEU A 381 17.38 11.49 24.88
C LEU A 381 16.50 12.69 25.27
N ASN A 382 15.90 12.59 26.44
CA ASN A 382 15.07 13.61 27.08
C ASN A 382 15.81 14.22 28.27
N VAL A 383 15.46 15.46 28.59
CA VAL A 383 16.00 16.21 29.72
C VAL A 383 14.85 16.80 30.53
N GLY A 384 14.87 16.59 31.84
CA GLY A 384 13.81 17.04 32.75
C GLY A 384 12.94 15.89 33.27
N GLY A 385 12.00 16.22 34.17
CA GLY A 385 11.17 15.21 34.83
C GLY A 385 11.93 14.38 35.88
N THR A 386 11.54 13.11 36.06
CA THR A 386 12.11 12.22 37.09
C THR A 386 13.45 11.59 36.72
N GLY A 387 13.82 11.63 35.42
CA GLY A 387 14.99 10.93 34.88
C GLY A 387 14.87 9.41 34.92
N GLY A 388 15.87 8.74 34.34
CA GLY A 388 15.99 7.29 34.28
C GLY A 388 15.05 6.61 33.25
N PRO A 389 15.00 5.26 33.26
CA PRO A 389 15.73 4.38 34.18
C PRO A 389 17.26 4.49 34.02
N PHE A 390 17.99 4.24 35.10
CA PHE A 390 19.45 4.19 35.10
C PHE A 390 19.92 2.74 35.17
N MET A 391 21.03 2.42 34.51
CA MET A 391 21.62 1.08 34.55
C MET A 391 21.92 0.66 35.99
N GLU A 392 21.39 -0.50 36.39
CA GLU A 392 21.78 -1.16 37.64
C GLU A 392 23.29 -1.40 37.63
N GLN A 393 23.95 -1.07 38.74
CA GLN A 393 25.38 -1.29 38.91
C GLN A 393 25.61 -2.64 39.58
N VAL A 394 26.28 -3.56 38.89
CA VAL A 394 26.64 -4.88 39.43
C VAL A 394 28.16 -5.04 39.41
N THR A 395 28.67 -5.87 40.31
CA THR A 395 30.12 -6.17 40.40
C THR A 395 30.35 -7.61 39.98
N ALA A 396 31.18 -7.82 38.97
CA ALA A 396 31.60 -9.16 38.58
C ALA A 396 32.52 -9.79 39.64
N LEU A 397 32.51 -11.12 39.71
CA LEU A 397 33.46 -11.84 40.56
C LEU A 397 34.86 -11.83 39.92
N PRO A 398 35.95 -11.91 40.71
CA PRO A 398 37.29 -12.08 40.17
C PRO A 398 37.37 -13.34 39.30
N ALA A 399 38.02 -13.22 38.14
CA ALA A 399 38.19 -14.34 37.23
C ALA A 399 39.05 -15.46 37.87
N SER A 400 38.65 -16.71 37.66
CA SER A 400 39.42 -17.88 38.12
C SER A 400 39.29 -19.04 37.14
N ALA A 401 40.40 -19.74 36.86
CA ALA A 401 40.38 -20.90 35.98
C ALA A 401 39.41 -22.00 36.46
N PRO A 402 38.81 -22.81 35.55
CA PRO A 402 38.97 -22.76 34.09
C PRO A 402 38.23 -21.56 33.46
N TYR A 403 38.79 -21.02 32.37
CA TYR A 403 38.16 -19.95 31.60
C TYR A 403 37.32 -20.53 30.46
N LEU A 404 36.28 -19.79 30.07
CA LEU A 404 35.52 -20.06 28.85
C LEU A 404 36.36 -19.61 27.65
N ASP A 405 36.93 -20.60 26.95
CA ASP A 405 37.83 -20.33 25.83
C ASP A 405 37.08 -20.17 24.49
N ALA A 406 35.82 -20.61 24.43
CA ALA A 406 34.96 -20.49 23.25
C ALA A 406 33.47 -20.58 23.60
N PHE A 407 32.62 -20.08 22.70
CA PHE A 407 31.16 -20.16 22.78
C PHE A 407 30.58 -20.37 21.38
N GLN A 408 29.33 -20.82 21.29
CA GLN A 408 28.65 -21.00 20.02
C GLN A 408 28.09 -19.65 19.52
N GLU A 409 28.47 -19.27 18.31
CA GLU A 409 28.10 -18.02 17.64
C GLU A 409 27.21 -18.34 16.43
N ARG A 410 26.29 -17.42 16.10
CA ARG A 410 25.43 -17.47 14.92
C ARG A 410 25.54 -16.16 14.15
N ILE A 411 25.97 -16.22 12.89
CA ILE A 411 26.10 -15.04 12.02
C ILE A 411 25.23 -15.23 10.78
N HIS A 412 24.36 -14.25 10.52
CA HIS A 412 23.50 -14.18 9.33
C HIS A 412 24.13 -13.29 8.26
N PHE A 413 24.04 -13.70 7.00
CA PHE A 413 24.57 -13.01 5.83
C PHE A 413 23.48 -12.91 4.76
N GLU A 414 23.17 -11.68 4.34
CA GLU A 414 22.22 -11.39 3.27
C GLU A 414 22.62 -10.08 2.58
N GLN A 415 22.17 -9.87 1.34
CA GLN A 415 22.26 -8.58 0.65
C GLN A 415 20.97 -8.32 -0.10
N GLN A 416 20.46 -7.10 -0.04
CA GLN A 416 19.23 -6.71 -0.73
C GLN A 416 19.52 -6.15 -2.12
N ASN A 417 19.91 -7.03 -3.07
CA ASN A 417 20.41 -6.62 -4.39
C ASN A 417 19.40 -6.77 -5.53
N ILE A 418 18.48 -7.73 -5.43
CA ILE A 418 17.51 -8.03 -6.46
C ILE A 418 16.13 -7.86 -5.88
N TRP A 419 15.32 -7.00 -6.49
CA TRP A 419 13.91 -6.80 -6.12
C TRP A 419 13.02 -7.65 -7.01
N TRP A 420 12.25 -8.55 -6.41
CA TRP A 420 11.30 -9.42 -7.10
C TRP A 420 10.03 -9.52 -6.26
N THR A 421 8.88 -9.11 -6.80
CA THR A 421 7.60 -9.07 -6.05
C THR A 421 6.61 -10.13 -6.53
N THR A 422 6.78 -10.66 -7.75
CA THR A 422 5.84 -11.61 -8.37
C THR A 422 6.04 -13.06 -7.91
N HIS A 423 6.83 -13.30 -6.86
CA HIS A 423 7.09 -14.65 -6.37
C HIS A 423 6.02 -15.17 -5.41
N HIS A 424 5.27 -14.31 -4.70
CA HIS A 424 4.17 -14.75 -3.83
C HIS A 424 4.52 -15.93 -2.91
N THR A 425 5.69 -15.90 -2.27
CA THR A 425 6.14 -16.97 -1.34
C THR A 425 6.59 -16.44 0.01
N SER A 426 6.81 -15.13 0.13
CA SER A 426 7.12 -14.41 1.37
C SER A 426 6.83 -12.94 1.12
N VAL A 427 6.70 -12.17 2.19
CA VAL A 427 6.72 -10.72 2.09
C VAL A 427 8.14 -10.18 1.88
N ASP A 428 9.18 -11.00 2.03
CA ASP A 428 10.55 -10.61 1.66
C ASP A 428 10.75 -10.70 0.14
N THR A 429 10.88 -9.52 -0.47
CA THR A 429 10.95 -9.29 -1.93
C THR A 429 12.37 -9.00 -2.41
N PHE A 430 13.35 -9.01 -1.50
CA PHE A 430 14.74 -8.81 -1.85
C PHE A 430 15.56 -10.11 -1.80
N PHE A 431 16.53 -10.21 -2.70
CA PHE A 431 17.44 -11.35 -2.80
C PHE A 431 18.88 -10.88 -3.01
N TRP A 432 19.86 -11.68 -2.58
CA TRP A 432 21.29 -11.41 -2.77
C TRP A 432 21.68 -11.48 -4.24
N GLU A 433 21.30 -12.54 -4.96
CA GLU A 433 21.69 -12.70 -6.37
C GLU A 433 20.70 -13.58 -7.13
N GLY A 434 20.34 -13.19 -8.36
CA GLY A 434 19.60 -14.02 -9.31
C GLY A 434 20.55 -14.72 -10.28
N ILE A 435 20.46 -16.04 -10.38
CA ILE A 435 21.40 -16.90 -11.11
C ILE A 435 20.63 -17.72 -12.14
N LYS A 436 20.60 -17.22 -13.37
CA LYS A 436 20.05 -17.91 -14.54
C LYS A 436 21.15 -18.55 -15.37
N PHE A 437 21.07 -19.85 -15.64
CA PHE A 437 22.16 -20.59 -16.28
C PHE A 437 21.68 -21.75 -17.17
N THR A 438 22.34 -21.92 -18.32
CA THR A 438 22.10 -23.01 -19.29
C THR A 438 23.23 -24.06 -19.30
N SER A 439 24.25 -23.87 -18.47
CA SER A 439 25.38 -24.78 -18.24
C SER A 439 25.93 -24.52 -16.84
N ASN A 440 26.70 -25.46 -16.29
CA ASN A 440 27.27 -25.30 -14.95
C ASN A 440 27.99 -23.96 -14.80
N THR A 441 27.71 -23.27 -13.69
CA THR A 441 28.34 -22.00 -13.34
C THR A 441 28.75 -22.01 -11.87
N THR A 442 29.51 -21.02 -11.43
CA THR A 442 29.99 -20.92 -10.05
C THR A 442 29.89 -19.48 -9.57
N LYS A 443 29.49 -19.31 -8.31
CA LYS A 443 29.45 -18.02 -7.63
C LYS A 443 30.21 -18.10 -6.31
N ASP A 444 30.83 -16.99 -5.95
CA ASP A 444 31.63 -16.84 -4.75
C ASP A 444 31.01 -15.76 -3.86
N TYR A 445 30.75 -16.11 -2.60
CA TYR A 445 30.24 -15.21 -1.57
C TYR A 445 31.29 -15.03 -0.48
N ILE A 446 31.57 -13.80 -0.08
CA ILE A 446 32.55 -13.50 0.97
C ILE A 446 31.83 -13.41 2.32
N LEU A 447 32.14 -14.34 3.21
CA LEU A 447 31.59 -14.43 4.56
C LEU A 447 32.69 -14.08 5.57
N ASN A 448 32.52 -13.00 6.33
CA ASN A 448 33.46 -12.61 7.37
C ASN A 448 33.16 -13.34 8.68
N ILE A 449 34.10 -14.16 9.14
CA ILE A 449 33.95 -15.06 10.30
C ILE A 449 35.01 -14.75 11.36
N PRO A 450 34.64 -14.12 12.49
CA PRO A 450 35.57 -13.83 13.56
C PRO A 450 35.97 -15.06 14.37
N TYR A 451 37.28 -15.23 14.52
CA TYR A 451 37.95 -16.11 15.46
C TYR A 451 37.34 -17.52 15.60
N PRO A 452 37.15 -18.27 14.50
CA PRO A 452 36.61 -19.62 14.58
C PRO A 452 37.59 -20.56 15.28
N VAL A 453 37.07 -21.37 16.20
CA VAL A 453 37.79 -22.53 16.76
C VAL A 453 38.01 -23.54 15.64
N GLN A 454 39.24 -24.01 15.47
CA GLN A 454 39.66 -24.86 14.35
C GLN A 454 39.34 -26.36 14.55
N SER A 455 38.49 -26.69 15.52
CA SER A 455 38.08 -28.04 15.86
C SER A 455 36.56 -28.13 16.06
N GLY A 456 36.01 -29.31 15.82
CA GLY A 456 34.57 -29.54 15.85
C GLY A 456 33.91 -29.34 14.48
N THR A 457 32.62 -29.03 14.52
CA THR A 457 31.75 -28.95 13.35
C THR A 457 31.15 -27.56 13.24
N VAL A 458 31.02 -27.08 12.01
CA VAL A 458 30.32 -25.85 11.65
C VAL A 458 29.04 -26.24 10.95
N THR A 459 27.95 -25.54 11.27
CA THR A 459 26.68 -25.66 10.54
C THR A 459 26.52 -24.45 9.62
N LEU A 460 26.29 -24.71 8.33
CA LEU A 460 25.91 -23.72 7.32
C LEU A 460 24.45 -23.94 6.97
N ARG A 461 23.65 -22.88 7.06
CA ARG A 461 22.28 -22.84 6.56
C ARG A 461 22.16 -21.82 5.44
N GLY A 462 21.12 -21.95 4.65
CA GLY A 462 20.76 -20.93 3.69
C GLY A 462 19.42 -21.21 3.05
N GLU A 463 18.95 -20.25 2.27
CA GLU A 463 17.72 -20.36 1.51
C GLU A 463 17.94 -19.94 0.06
N PHE A 464 17.36 -20.73 -0.84
CA PHE A 464 17.26 -20.43 -2.26
C PHE A 464 15.80 -20.39 -2.70
N VAL A 465 15.50 -19.63 -3.74
CA VAL A 465 14.18 -19.58 -4.38
C VAL A 465 14.32 -19.93 -5.86
N ALA A 466 13.70 -21.02 -6.29
CA ALA A 466 13.88 -21.57 -7.63
C ALA A 466 12.75 -21.18 -8.59
N ASN A 467 13.04 -20.49 -9.69
CA ASN A 467 12.04 -20.04 -10.67
C ASN A 467 12.01 -20.90 -11.95
N ALA A 468 12.74 -22.02 -11.98
CA ALA A 468 12.70 -23.01 -13.05
C ALA A 468 12.27 -24.38 -12.49
N GLN A 469 11.73 -25.25 -13.34
CA GLN A 469 11.42 -26.64 -12.99
C GLN A 469 11.32 -27.52 -14.24
N SER A 470 11.25 -28.84 -14.06
CA SER A 470 10.86 -29.79 -15.11
C SER A 470 10.09 -30.98 -14.54
N THR A 471 8.84 -31.15 -14.98
CA THR A 471 7.99 -32.30 -14.62
C THR A 471 8.54 -33.67 -15.02
N SER A 472 9.60 -33.72 -15.84
CA SER A 472 10.25 -34.95 -16.31
C SER A 472 11.61 -35.23 -15.65
N VAL A 473 12.10 -34.31 -14.82
CA VAL A 473 13.42 -34.40 -14.17
C VAL A 473 13.21 -34.18 -12.67
N ASN A 474 13.50 -35.20 -11.85
CA ASN A 474 13.41 -35.07 -10.39
C ASN A 474 14.62 -35.75 -9.72
N PRO A 475 15.41 -35.02 -8.91
CA PRO A 475 15.36 -33.57 -8.67
C PRO A 475 15.85 -32.77 -9.89
N ASP A 476 15.27 -31.60 -10.14
CA ASP A 476 15.63 -30.70 -11.24
C ASP A 476 16.67 -29.62 -10.88
N HIS A 477 17.00 -29.46 -9.59
CA HIS A 477 18.04 -28.55 -9.12
C HIS A 477 19.19 -29.26 -8.40
N ARG A 478 20.43 -28.78 -8.60
CA ARG A 478 21.61 -29.32 -7.91
C ARG A 478 22.71 -28.28 -7.68
N GLN A 479 23.13 -28.12 -6.43
CA GLN A 479 24.15 -27.14 -6.03
C GLN A 479 25.21 -27.83 -5.15
N VAL A 480 26.46 -27.56 -5.46
CA VAL A 480 27.62 -28.12 -4.75
C VAL A 480 28.38 -27.01 -4.05
N PHE A 481 28.58 -27.18 -2.74
CA PHE A 481 29.13 -26.15 -1.88
C PHE A 481 30.59 -26.46 -1.56
N TYR A 482 31.40 -25.41 -1.52
CA TYR A 482 32.78 -25.43 -1.06
C TYR A 482 33.00 -24.22 -0.16
N ILE A 483 33.88 -24.36 0.82
CA ILE A 483 34.37 -23.23 1.61
C ILE A 483 35.88 -23.16 1.42
N ASN A 484 36.39 -21.98 1.08
CA ASN A 484 37.81 -21.74 0.81
C ASN A 484 38.38 -22.78 -0.17
N LYS A 485 37.72 -22.93 -1.33
CA LYS A 485 37.91 -24.02 -2.30
C LYS A 485 39.36 -24.22 -2.75
N THR A 486 40.16 -23.17 -2.79
CA THR A 486 41.59 -23.25 -3.15
C THR A 486 42.38 -24.09 -2.14
N GLN A 487 42.05 -24.00 -0.86
CA GLN A 487 42.68 -24.73 0.24
C GLN A 487 41.99 -26.07 0.51
N TYR A 488 40.65 -26.10 0.40
CA TYR A 488 39.81 -27.27 0.64
C TYR A 488 39.01 -27.60 -0.63
N PRO A 489 39.62 -28.33 -1.60
CA PRO A 489 39.01 -28.56 -2.91
C PRO A 489 37.86 -29.57 -2.90
N ASN A 490 37.64 -30.28 -1.80
CA ASN A 490 36.52 -31.21 -1.65
C ASN A 490 35.25 -30.43 -1.27
N PRO A 491 34.08 -30.81 -1.81
CA PRO A 491 32.83 -30.14 -1.47
C PRO A 491 32.46 -30.41 0.00
N ILE A 492 31.91 -29.38 0.66
CA ILE A 492 31.35 -29.50 2.02
C ILE A 492 29.95 -30.09 2.01
N GLY A 493 29.27 -30.07 0.86
CA GLY A 493 27.94 -30.63 0.71
C GLY A 493 27.43 -30.50 -0.72
N THR A 494 26.37 -31.26 -1.01
CA THR A 494 25.58 -31.11 -2.22
C THR A 494 24.13 -31.13 -1.80
N ILE A 495 23.36 -30.16 -2.29
CA ILE A 495 21.91 -30.14 -2.13
C ILE A 495 21.26 -30.41 -3.48
N THR A 496 20.08 -30.97 -3.42
CA THR A 496 19.19 -31.16 -4.56
C THR A 496 17.76 -30.96 -4.10
N TRP A 497 16.95 -30.29 -4.89
CA TRP A 497 15.52 -30.21 -4.67
C TRP A 497 14.78 -30.27 -6.01
N ASP A 498 13.48 -30.45 -5.90
CA ASP A 498 12.56 -30.51 -7.02
C ASP A 498 11.61 -29.31 -6.99
N GLY A 499 11.29 -28.79 -8.16
CA GLY A 499 10.23 -27.82 -8.41
C GLY A 499 10.53 -26.39 -8.00
N LYS A 500 9.65 -25.48 -8.44
CA LYS A 500 9.71 -24.07 -8.07
C LYS A 500 9.21 -23.84 -6.65
N ARG A 501 10.12 -23.57 -5.72
CA ARG A 501 9.79 -23.26 -4.32
C ARG A 501 10.91 -22.53 -3.60
N ARG A 502 10.62 -22.04 -2.39
CA ARG A 502 11.67 -21.72 -1.42
C ARG A 502 12.28 -23.01 -0.86
N TYR A 503 13.60 -23.08 -0.84
CA TYR A 503 14.36 -24.24 -0.39
C TYR A 503 15.40 -23.85 0.65
N THR A 504 15.11 -24.17 1.90
CA THR A 504 16.06 -24.07 3.01
C THR A 504 16.92 -25.31 3.10
N PHE A 505 18.22 -25.15 3.35
CA PHE A 505 19.14 -26.26 3.56
C PHE A 505 19.97 -26.09 4.83
N GLU A 506 20.50 -27.22 5.31
CA GLU A 506 21.49 -27.27 6.37
C GLU A 506 22.62 -28.23 5.97
N LEU A 507 23.86 -27.77 6.04
CA LEU A 507 25.08 -28.52 5.79
C LEU A 507 25.98 -28.44 7.01
N SER A 508 26.85 -29.44 7.17
CA SER A 508 27.84 -29.47 8.24
C SER A 508 29.22 -29.82 7.71
N PHE A 509 30.26 -29.14 8.19
CA PHE A 509 31.64 -29.37 7.76
C PHE A 509 32.65 -29.14 8.90
N PRO A 510 33.90 -29.64 8.76
CA PRO A 510 34.92 -29.46 9.79
C PRO A 510 35.27 -27.98 10.03
N ALA A 511 35.31 -27.56 11.29
CA ALA A 511 35.64 -26.18 11.64
C ALA A 511 37.06 -25.75 11.24
N SER A 512 37.95 -26.72 11.01
CA SER A 512 39.30 -26.48 10.46
C SER A 512 39.29 -25.87 9.05
N TYR A 513 38.13 -25.85 8.36
CA TYR A 513 38.03 -25.26 7.04
C TYR A 513 37.83 -23.74 7.07
N LEU A 514 37.47 -23.18 8.23
CA LEU A 514 37.26 -21.74 8.41
C LEU A 514 38.58 -21.01 8.67
N LEU A 515 38.68 -19.81 8.10
CA LEU A 515 39.73 -18.84 8.37
C LEU A 515 39.18 -17.74 9.29
N ASN A 516 40.06 -17.13 10.09
CA ASN A 516 39.70 -15.89 10.78
C ASN A 516 39.58 -14.75 9.76
N GLY A 517 38.44 -14.04 9.76
CA GLY A 517 38.12 -12.99 8.81
C GLY A 517 37.42 -13.52 7.56
N ALA A 518 37.81 -13.04 6.38
CA ALA A 518 37.14 -13.38 5.13
C ALA A 518 37.27 -14.87 4.76
N ASN A 519 36.13 -15.51 4.50
CA ASN A 519 36.00 -16.85 3.95
C ASN A 519 35.23 -16.78 2.63
N THR A 520 35.59 -17.60 1.65
CA THR A 520 34.88 -17.67 0.38
C THR A 520 33.97 -18.91 0.35
N LEU A 521 32.66 -18.70 0.38
CA LEU A 521 31.66 -19.72 0.07
C LEU A 521 31.50 -19.79 -1.45
N THR A 522 32.04 -20.85 -2.04
CA THR A 522 31.91 -21.11 -3.47
C THR A 522 30.78 -22.09 -3.70
N ILE A 523 29.81 -21.72 -4.53
CA ILE A 523 28.67 -22.55 -4.88
C ILE A 523 28.72 -22.84 -6.37
N ALA A 524 28.86 -24.12 -6.73
CA ALA A 524 28.72 -24.57 -8.10
C ALA A 524 27.24 -24.88 -8.37
N PHE A 525 26.64 -24.08 -9.25
CA PHE A 525 25.29 -24.26 -9.76
C PHE A 525 25.38 -25.22 -10.95
N GLU A 526 24.98 -26.46 -10.74
CA GLU A 526 25.13 -27.51 -11.73
C GLU A 526 23.81 -27.81 -12.42
N LYS A 527 23.77 -27.63 -13.73
CA LYS A 527 22.55 -27.87 -14.50
C LYS A 527 22.28 -29.37 -14.55
N VAL A 528 21.13 -29.79 -14.03
CA VAL A 528 20.73 -31.20 -14.07
C VAL A 528 20.48 -31.64 -15.51
N SER A 529 20.86 -32.88 -15.84
CA SER A 529 20.61 -33.46 -17.16
C SER A 529 19.11 -33.53 -17.43
N GLY A 530 18.66 -32.97 -18.55
CA GLY A 530 17.24 -32.85 -18.91
C GLY A 530 16.68 -31.44 -18.74
N MET A 531 17.28 -30.60 -17.89
CA MET A 531 16.95 -29.18 -17.77
C MET A 531 17.52 -28.38 -18.95
N THR A 532 16.73 -27.49 -19.55
CA THR A 532 17.18 -26.57 -20.60
C THR A 532 17.86 -25.33 -20.03
N VAL A 533 17.26 -24.76 -18.98
CA VAL A 533 17.73 -23.62 -18.20
C VAL A 533 17.33 -23.85 -16.74
N ASP A 534 18.13 -23.35 -15.82
CA ASP A 534 17.79 -23.25 -14.40
C ASP A 534 17.91 -21.77 -13.98
N ASP A 535 17.12 -21.37 -12.98
CA ASP A 535 16.93 -19.98 -12.54
C ASP A 535 16.72 -19.95 -11.03
N ILE A 536 17.72 -19.49 -10.27
CA ILE A 536 17.75 -19.60 -8.82
C ILE A 536 18.13 -18.25 -8.22
N PHE A 537 17.35 -17.82 -7.22
CA PHE A 537 17.64 -16.66 -6.40
C PHE A 537 18.28 -17.11 -5.09
N VAL A 538 19.39 -16.48 -4.73
CA VAL A 538 20.05 -16.64 -3.43
C VAL A 538 19.48 -15.61 -2.48
N ASP A 539 18.92 -16.07 -1.37
CA ASP A 539 18.31 -15.21 -0.35
C ASP A 539 19.37 -14.89 0.73
N TRP A 540 19.60 -15.81 1.66
CA TRP A 540 20.53 -15.63 2.78
C TRP A 540 21.37 -16.89 3.09
N PHE A 541 22.45 -16.69 3.86
CA PHE A 541 23.25 -17.74 4.48
C PHE A 541 23.43 -17.48 5.98
N GLU A 542 23.47 -18.54 6.79
CA GLU A 542 23.76 -18.45 8.22
C GLU A 542 24.87 -19.43 8.61
N MET A 543 25.83 -18.96 9.42
CA MET A 543 26.92 -19.77 9.96
C MET A 543 26.78 -19.93 11.46
N ILE A 544 26.75 -21.17 11.94
CA ILE A 544 26.79 -21.51 13.36
C ILE A 544 28.09 -22.25 13.66
N TYR A 545 28.93 -21.70 14.52
CA TYR A 545 30.27 -22.24 14.81
C TYR A 545 30.74 -21.93 16.23
N LEU A 546 31.75 -22.64 16.71
CA LEU A 546 32.44 -22.27 17.95
C LEU A 546 33.39 -21.10 17.68
N ARG A 547 33.13 -19.96 18.31
CA ARG A 547 33.94 -18.75 18.27
C ARG A 547 34.79 -18.65 19.52
N GLN A 548 36.07 -18.33 19.36
CA GLN A 548 36.97 -18.03 20.47
C GLN A 548 36.58 -16.70 21.13
N THR A 549 36.90 -16.54 22.41
CA THR A 549 36.62 -15.33 23.19
C THR A 549 37.60 -14.18 22.88
N TYR A 550 37.63 -13.73 21.61
CA TYR A 550 38.36 -12.54 21.17
C TYR A 550 37.42 -11.48 20.61
N ALA A 551 37.69 -10.23 20.98
CA ALA A 551 37.02 -9.08 20.41
C ALA A 551 37.37 -8.91 18.92
N GLU A 552 36.38 -8.57 18.11
CA GLU A 552 36.55 -8.13 16.73
C GLU A 552 36.17 -6.65 16.65
N GLY A 553 37.06 -5.81 16.11
CA GLY A 553 36.83 -4.36 16.09
C GLY A 553 36.60 -3.77 17.48
N ASP A 554 37.31 -4.28 18.50
CA ASP A 554 37.16 -3.90 19.92
C ASP A 554 35.76 -4.17 20.53
N GLN A 555 35.00 -5.11 19.96
CA GLN A 555 33.69 -5.52 20.47
C GLN A 555 33.52 -7.05 20.45
N ILE A 556 32.80 -7.57 21.45
CA ILE A 556 32.26 -8.92 21.45
C ILE A 556 30.90 -8.94 22.17
N ILE A 557 29.96 -9.71 21.62
CA ILE A 557 28.67 -9.97 22.23
C ILE A 557 28.61 -11.47 22.54
N LEU A 558 28.23 -11.80 23.76
CA LEU A 558 28.13 -13.17 24.27
C LEU A 558 26.69 -13.45 24.65
N ASN A 559 26.15 -14.59 24.20
CA ASN A 559 24.85 -15.11 24.63
C ASN A 559 23.70 -14.09 24.44
N ARG A 560 23.65 -13.42 23.28
CA ARG A 560 22.58 -12.44 22.98
C ARG A 560 21.20 -13.14 23.03
N PRO A 561 20.22 -12.58 23.75
CA PRO A 561 18.84 -13.07 23.70
C PRO A 561 18.33 -13.18 22.26
N GLY A 562 17.63 -14.26 21.91
CA GLY A 562 17.14 -14.52 20.54
C GLY A 562 18.17 -15.15 19.57
N ASN A 563 19.46 -15.07 19.87
CA ASN A 563 20.55 -15.76 19.15
C ASN A 563 21.18 -16.89 19.99
N LEU A 564 20.48 -17.34 21.03
CA LEU A 564 20.98 -18.35 21.96
C LEU A 564 21.09 -19.71 21.25
N VAL A 565 22.32 -20.15 21.02
CA VAL A 565 22.58 -21.49 20.47
C VAL A 565 23.07 -22.48 21.53
N GLN A 566 23.62 -21.98 22.65
CA GLN A 566 24.01 -22.78 23.80
C GLN A 566 24.00 -21.92 25.08
N GLU A 567 23.56 -22.49 26.21
CA GLU A 567 23.63 -21.82 27.51
C GLU A 567 25.08 -21.73 28.03
N ILE A 568 25.53 -20.52 28.37
CA ILE A 568 26.76 -20.29 29.13
C ILE A 568 26.50 -20.57 30.62
N PRO A 569 27.38 -21.27 31.36
CA PRO A 569 27.22 -21.48 32.80
C PRO A 569 27.10 -20.16 33.58
N SER A 570 26.21 -20.10 34.58
CA SER A 570 25.93 -18.89 35.36
C SER A 570 27.14 -18.33 36.11
N ASP A 571 28.15 -19.16 36.38
CA ASP A 571 29.38 -18.81 37.09
C ASP A 571 30.64 -18.97 36.23
N ALA A 572 30.51 -18.86 34.91
CA ALA A 572 31.63 -18.93 33.97
C ALA A 572 32.66 -17.81 34.21
N SER A 573 33.94 -18.17 34.13
CA SER A 573 35.05 -17.22 34.11
C SER A 573 35.47 -16.91 32.68
N PHE A 574 35.76 -15.66 32.36
CA PHE A 574 36.12 -15.19 31.03
C PHE A 574 37.52 -14.59 31.02
N GLN A 575 38.25 -14.83 29.93
CA GLN A 575 39.40 -14.05 29.49
C GLN A 575 39.18 -13.67 28.03
N ILE A 576 38.88 -12.40 27.79
CA ILE A 576 38.54 -11.90 26.46
C ILE A 576 39.67 -11.02 25.96
N GLY A 577 40.38 -11.48 24.93
CA GLY A 577 41.52 -10.75 24.36
C GLY A 577 41.14 -9.80 23.23
N ASN A 578 42.16 -9.12 22.71
CA ASN A 578 42.12 -8.28 21.50
C ASN A 578 41.36 -6.95 21.63
N PHE A 579 41.40 -6.32 22.81
CA PHE A 579 40.96 -4.94 22.98
C PHE A 579 42.14 -3.95 22.95
N SER A 580 42.00 -2.87 22.19
CA SER A 580 42.98 -1.79 22.07
C SER A 580 43.06 -0.89 23.31
N GLN A 581 42.00 -0.83 24.11
CA GLN A 581 41.92 -0.14 25.41
C GLN A 581 40.88 -0.84 26.30
N GLN A 582 40.74 -0.40 27.56
CA GLN A 582 39.79 -0.99 28.49
C GLN A 582 38.35 -0.84 27.96
N PRO A 583 37.63 -1.95 27.69
CA PRO A 583 36.25 -1.89 27.23
C PRO A 583 35.28 -1.62 28.40
N VAL A 584 34.07 -1.20 28.06
CA VAL A 584 32.91 -1.24 28.95
C VAL A 584 32.25 -2.60 28.85
N LEU A 585 31.81 -3.17 29.97
CA LEU A 585 31.03 -4.40 30.02
C LEU A 585 29.62 -4.10 30.50
N LEU A 586 28.63 -4.51 29.71
CA LEU A 586 27.23 -4.48 30.09
C LEU A 586 26.68 -5.91 30.12
N SER A 587 25.83 -6.20 31.10
CA SER A 587 24.92 -7.34 31.04
C SER A 587 23.69 -6.94 30.23
N ILE A 588 23.31 -7.74 29.24
CA ILE A 588 22.29 -7.44 28.22
C ILE A 588 21.24 -8.56 28.13
N ALA A 589 20.86 -9.13 29.27
CA ALA A 589 19.74 -10.10 29.32
C ALA A 589 18.41 -9.46 28.85
N ASP A 590 18.22 -8.18 29.15
CA ASP A 590 17.23 -7.30 28.52
C ASP A 590 17.99 -6.14 27.84
N PRO A 591 18.00 -6.07 26.50
CA PRO A 591 18.66 -4.99 25.76
C PRO A 591 18.20 -3.56 26.11
N LEU A 592 16.96 -3.39 26.56
CA LEU A 592 16.45 -2.08 26.99
C LEU A 592 16.80 -1.76 28.44
N SER A 593 17.14 -2.77 29.24
CA SER A 593 17.50 -2.63 30.65
C SER A 593 18.88 -3.22 30.95
N PRO A 594 19.96 -2.79 30.26
CA PRO A 594 21.29 -3.30 30.52
C PRO A 594 21.77 -2.95 31.93
N LYS A 595 22.59 -3.83 32.51
CA LYS A 595 23.29 -3.56 33.78
C LYS A 595 24.75 -3.19 33.50
N PHE A 596 25.25 -2.16 34.18
CA PHE A 596 26.65 -1.79 34.10
C PHE A 596 27.47 -2.71 35.00
N VAL A 597 28.46 -3.39 34.42
CA VAL A 597 29.28 -4.37 35.15
C VAL A 597 30.63 -3.75 35.49
N SER A 598 30.96 -3.76 36.78
CA SER A 598 32.24 -3.31 37.34
C SER A 598 33.04 -4.50 37.91
N GLY A 599 34.22 -4.24 38.49
CA GLY A 599 35.03 -5.28 39.15
C GLY A 599 35.83 -6.19 38.20
N MET A 600 35.85 -5.88 36.91
CA MET A 600 36.66 -6.57 35.91
C MET A 600 38.13 -6.18 36.02
N SER A 601 39.04 -7.08 35.63
CA SER A 601 40.45 -6.73 35.40
C SER A 601 40.73 -6.55 33.91
N TYR A 602 41.56 -5.56 33.58
CA TYR A 602 42.05 -5.35 32.22
C TYR A 602 43.57 -5.18 32.25
N GLU A 603 44.29 -6.09 31.64
CA GLU A 603 45.75 -6.07 31.56
C GLU A 603 46.20 -6.58 30.19
N GLY A 604 47.12 -5.86 29.54
CA GLY A 604 47.73 -6.29 28.28
C GLY A 604 46.75 -6.55 27.13
N GLY A 605 45.62 -5.84 27.06
CA GLY A 605 44.60 -6.06 26.03
C GLY A 605 43.59 -7.17 26.33
N VAL A 606 43.63 -7.75 27.54
CA VAL A 606 42.76 -8.85 27.95
C VAL A 606 41.83 -8.40 29.08
N LEU A 607 40.53 -8.51 28.87
CA LEU A 607 39.49 -8.33 29.87
C LEU A 607 39.26 -9.66 30.61
N SER A 608 39.26 -9.67 31.94
CA SER A 608 38.94 -10.87 32.74
C SER A 608 37.89 -10.59 33.81
N PHE A 609 36.91 -11.49 33.92
CA PHE A 609 35.87 -11.44 34.95
C PHE A 609 35.23 -12.83 35.12
N ARG A 610 34.45 -13.03 36.19
CA ARG A 610 33.59 -14.19 36.37
C ARG A 610 32.15 -13.75 36.56
N SER A 611 31.23 -14.39 35.83
CA SER A 611 29.81 -14.11 35.96
C SER A 611 29.25 -14.60 37.30
N SER A 612 28.10 -14.05 37.68
CA SER A 612 27.32 -14.43 38.85
C SER A 612 25.83 -14.43 38.50
N VAL A 613 25.00 -14.87 39.45
CA VAL A 613 23.54 -14.78 39.33
C VAL A 613 23.09 -13.32 39.09
N GLU A 614 23.79 -12.34 39.68
CA GLU A 614 23.44 -10.92 39.55
C GLU A 614 23.84 -10.33 38.19
N THR A 615 24.98 -10.74 37.63
CA THR A 615 25.45 -10.28 36.32
C THR A 615 24.77 -11.02 35.16
N GLY A 616 24.25 -12.23 35.37
CA GLY A 616 23.74 -13.10 34.31
C GLY A 616 24.85 -13.61 33.39
N THR A 617 24.47 -14.05 32.18
CA THR A 617 25.40 -14.69 31.21
C THR A 617 25.39 -14.06 29.82
N SER A 618 24.51 -13.09 29.58
CA SER A 618 24.41 -12.31 28.34
C SER A 618 25.17 -11.01 28.47
N PHE A 619 26.22 -10.82 27.68
CA PHE A 619 27.15 -9.70 27.84
C PHE A 619 27.49 -9.03 26.50
N ILE A 620 27.78 -7.73 26.57
CA ILE A 620 28.56 -7.02 25.56
C ILE A 620 29.78 -6.40 26.23
N ALA A 621 30.97 -6.70 25.70
CA ALA A 621 32.21 -6.01 26.04
C ALA A 621 32.65 -5.22 24.81
N ALA A 622 32.67 -3.89 24.90
CA ALA A 622 33.00 -3.04 23.78
C ALA A 622 33.69 -1.75 24.22
N ILE A 623 34.57 -1.22 23.36
CA ILE A 623 34.89 0.19 23.40
C ILE A 623 33.66 0.98 22.97
N PRO A 624 33.20 1.97 23.75
CA PRO A 624 32.03 2.75 23.36
C PRO A 624 32.22 3.50 22.03
N LYS A 625 31.27 3.33 21.12
CA LYS A 625 31.16 4.03 19.84
C LYS A 625 30.70 5.48 20.05
N THR A 626 31.14 6.38 19.18
CA THR A 626 30.54 7.72 19.08
C THR A 626 29.35 7.63 18.11
N PRO A 627 28.15 8.10 18.48
CA PRO A 627 27.02 8.15 17.55
C PRO A 627 27.34 8.97 16.32
N HIS A 628 26.73 8.61 15.19
CA HIS A 628 26.94 9.32 13.92
C HIS A 628 26.48 10.78 14.01
N SER A 629 25.30 11.01 14.60
CA SER A 629 24.76 12.34 14.88
C SER A 629 24.02 12.37 16.22
N VAL A 630 23.88 13.57 16.77
CA VAL A 630 22.94 13.88 17.85
C VAL A 630 22.20 15.14 17.41
N GLU A 631 20.91 15.00 17.16
CA GLU A 631 20.10 16.06 16.57
C GLU A 631 19.09 16.58 17.57
N LYS A 632 19.13 17.87 17.86
CA LYS A 632 18.08 18.52 18.64
C LYS A 632 16.81 18.63 17.80
N VAL A 633 15.73 18.05 18.31
CA VAL A 633 14.39 18.08 17.74
C VAL A 633 13.48 18.83 18.69
N ILE A 634 12.71 19.75 18.11
CA ILE A 634 11.69 20.50 18.83
C ILE A 634 10.36 20.02 18.26
N ASP A 635 9.64 19.23 19.05
CA ASP A 635 8.33 18.75 18.63
C ASP A 635 7.36 19.93 18.51
N ARG A 636 6.62 19.93 17.41
CA ARG A 636 5.61 20.93 17.09
C ARG A 636 4.24 20.31 17.18
N ASP A 637 3.28 21.08 17.67
CA ASP A 637 1.89 20.64 17.71
C ASP A 637 1.27 20.71 16.30
N TYR A 638 1.31 19.58 15.60
CA TYR A 638 0.67 19.43 14.29
C TYR A 638 -0.82 19.12 14.39
N LEU A 639 -1.37 18.86 15.58
CA LEU A 639 -2.77 18.46 15.79
C LEU A 639 -3.62 19.55 16.47
N GLY A 640 -3.02 20.60 17.03
CA GLY A 640 -3.73 21.63 17.80
C GLY A 640 -4.65 22.56 17.00
N SER A 641 -4.48 22.62 15.69
CA SER A 641 -5.39 23.32 14.76
C SER A 641 -5.89 22.36 13.70
N ARG A 642 -7.18 22.42 13.33
CA ARG A 642 -7.68 21.63 12.20
C ARG A 642 -7.24 22.20 10.85
N ALA A 643 -7.29 21.37 9.81
CA ALA A 643 -7.23 21.77 8.42
C ALA A 643 -8.17 20.92 7.55
N ASP A 644 -8.71 21.51 6.48
CA ASP A 644 -9.48 20.80 5.46
C ASP A 644 -8.55 20.08 4.47
N TYR A 645 -7.36 20.66 4.21
CA TYR A 645 -6.36 20.14 3.28
C TYR A 645 -4.97 20.07 3.93
N ILE A 646 -4.45 18.85 4.06
CA ILE A 646 -3.11 18.56 4.56
C ILE A 646 -2.14 18.36 3.39
N PHE A 647 -1.00 19.04 3.42
CA PHE A 647 0.14 18.82 2.53
C PHE A 647 1.27 18.18 3.32
N ILE A 648 1.80 17.05 2.84
CA ILE A 648 2.93 16.34 3.46
C ILE A 648 4.11 16.40 2.51
N THR A 649 5.24 16.95 2.97
CA THR A 649 6.40 17.21 2.12
C THR A 649 7.70 17.20 2.94
N PRO A 650 8.87 16.84 2.39
CA PRO A 650 10.13 16.99 3.12
C PRO A 650 10.47 18.45 3.39
N LYS A 651 11.29 18.72 4.41
CA LYS A 651 11.68 20.07 4.85
C LYS A 651 12.23 20.95 3.72
N VAL A 652 12.91 20.35 2.74
CA VAL A 652 13.52 21.04 1.59
C VAL A 652 12.49 21.69 0.65
N PHE A 653 11.22 21.25 0.68
CA PHE A 653 10.16 21.76 -0.20
C PHE A 653 9.10 22.61 0.52
N LEU A 654 9.25 22.84 1.83
CA LEU A 654 8.24 23.53 2.64
C LEU A 654 7.78 24.87 2.05
N ASP A 655 8.72 25.73 1.65
CA ASP A 655 8.38 27.07 1.13
C ASP A 655 7.55 26.98 -0.15
N SER A 656 7.98 26.15 -1.13
CA SER A 656 7.25 25.97 -2.39
C SER A 656 5.90 25.28 -2.22
N VAL A 657 5.76 24.40 -1.22
CA VAL A 657 4.47 23.76 -0.91
C VAL A 657 3.57 24.71 -0.13
N GLN A 658 4.12 25.61 0.68
CA GLN A 658 3.36 26.67 1.35
C GLN A 658 2.71 27.61 0.32
N ASP A 659 3.41 27.97 -0.75
CA ASP A 659 2.80 28.76 -1.85
C ASP A 659 1.58 28.04 -2.47
N PHE A 660 1.64 26.72 -2.57
CA PHE A 660 0.51 25.91 -3.05
C PHE A 660 -0.63 25.85 -2.02
N ALA A 661 -0.31 25.60 -0.76
CA ALA A 661 -1.29 25.61 0.32
C ALA A 661 -2.00 26.98 0.43
N ASP A 662 -1.26 28.08 0.26
CA ASP A 662 -1.79 29.45 0.23
C ASP A 662 -2.70 29.66 -0.98
N TYR A 663 -2.38 29.11 -2.16
CA TYR A 663 -3.27 29.15 -3.30
C TYR A 663 -4.62 28.48 -3.00
N ARG A 664 -4.62 27.27 -2.42
CA ARG A 664 -5.86 26.57 -2.05
C ARG A 664 -6.65 27.32 -0.98
N GLN A 665 -5.97 27.92 -0.02
CA GLN A 665 -6.63 28.77 0.97
C GLN A 665 -7.28 30.01 0.33
N ASN A 666 -6.58 30.71 -0.56
CA ASN A 666 -7.05 31.95 -1.16
C ASN A 666 -8.09 31.73 -2.27
N HIS A 667 -7.96 30.65 -3.05
CA HIS A 667 -8.84 30.32 -4.16
C HIS A 667 -10.11 29.61 -3.70
N ASP A 668 -9.98 28.59 -2.84
CA ASP A 668 -11.10 27.72 -2.45
C ASP A 668 -11.65 28.02 -1.05
N GLY A 669 -10.92 28.80 -0.23
CA GLY A 669 -11.29 29.05 1.17
C GLY A 669 -11.01 27.88 2.11
N LEU A 670 -10.25 26.87 1.66
CA LEU A 670 -9.88 25.71 2.47
C LEU A 670 -8.89 26.11 3.57
N THR A 671 -9.08 25.63 4.77
CA THR A 671 -8.03 25.69 5.79
C THR A 671 -6.94 24.69 5.43
N THR A 672 -5.69 25.15 5.33
CA THR A 672 -4.57 24.32 4.86
C THR A 672 -3.52 24.13 5.95
N LYS A 673 -2.80 23.02 5.88
CA LYS A 673 -1.65 22.74 6.74
C LYS A 673 -0.54 22.05 5.98
N VAL A 674 0.65 22.63 6.00
CA VAL A 674 1.88 22.01 5.46
C VAL A 674 2.65 21.38 6.60
N VAL A 675 2.93 20.07 6.48
CA VAL A 675 3.59 19.27 7.51
C VAL A 675 4.89 18.69 6.97
N PRO A 676 6.04 18.92 7.64
CA PRO A 676 7.30 18.30 7.27
C PRO A 676 7.28 16.78 7.53
N LEU A 677 7.61 15.99 6.51
CA LEU A 677 7.65 14.54 6.59
C LEU A 677 8.60 14.02 7.68
N GLU A 678 9.74 14.67 7.87
CA GLU A 678 10.73 14.31 8.89
C GLU A 678 10.17 14.48 10.31
N ASP A 679 9.29 15.46 10.52
CA ASP A 679 8.65 15.65 11.82
C ASP A 679 7.53 14.63 12.02
N ILE A 680 6.85 14.20 10.94
CA ILE A 680 5.90 13.09 10.99
C ILE A 680 6.61 11.80 11.46
N PHE A 681 7.77 11.47 10.88
CA PHE A 681 8.53 10.31 11.35
C PHE A 681 8.92 10.42 12.82
N ASN A 682 9.39 11.59 13.25
CA ASN A 682 9.81 11.82 14.64
C ASN A 682 8.65 11.66 15.63
N GLN A 683 7.47 12.23 15.35
CA GLN A 683 6.37 12.28 16.31
C GLN A 683 5.39 11.11 16.20
N PHE A 684 5.24 10.49 15.02
CA PHE A 684 4.21 9.48 14.76
C PHE A 684 4.78 8.10 14.41
N ASN A 685 6.12 7.93 14.48
CA ASN A 685 6.78 6.64 14.29
C ASN A 685 8.15 6.56 14.96
N PHE A 686 8.30 7.21 16.13
CA PHE A 686 9.50 7.16 16.96
C PHE A 686 10.81 7.61 16.27
N GLY A 687 10.72 8.39 15.20
CA GLY A 687 11.87 8.79 14.37
C GLY A 687 12.31 7.76 13.34
N ILE A 688 11.68 6.58 13.30
CA ILE A 688 11.94 5.51 12.33
C ILE A 688 11.32 5.89 10.98
N TYR A 689 12.13 5.79 9.92
CA TYR A 689 11.72 6.09 8.56
C TYR A 689 10.81 4.98 8.02
N HIS A 690 9.50 5.24 7.96
CA HIS A 690 8.50 4.30 7.44
C HIS A 690 7.19 5.04 7.10
N PRO A 691 6.51 4.73 5.97
CA PRO A 691 5.26 5.41 5.54
C PRO A 691 4.12 5.26 6.54
N ARG A 692 4.17 4.25 7.43
CA ARG A 692 3.21 4.12 8.54
C ARG A 692 3.10 5.37 9.41
N ALA A 693 4.17 6.16 9.53
CA ALA A 693 4.12 7.45 10.22
C ALA A 693 3.08 8.41 9.61
N ILE A 694 2.93 8.38 8.28
CA ILE A 694 1.94 9.18 7.55
C ILE A 694 0.53 8.72 7.92
N LYS A 695 0.24 7.41 7.84
CA LYS A 695 -1.06 6.86 8.22
C LYS A 695 -1.40 7.17 9.69
N ASN A 696 -0.44 7.00 10.61
CA ASN A 696 -0.62 7.35 12.03
C ASN A 696 -0.93 8.84 12.24
N TYR A 697 -0.25 9.75 11.53
CA TYR A 697 -0.55 11.19 11.62
C TYR A 697 -1.94 11.52 11.05
N LEU A 698 -2.31 10.93 9.92
CA LEU A 698 -3.60 11.15 9.28
C LEU A 698 -4.75 10.58 10.12
N GLN A 699 -4.56 9.42 10.74
CA GLN A 699 -5.47 8.84 11.73
C GLN A 699 -5.71 9.82 12.89
N GLU A 700 -4.65 10.31 13.52
CA GLU A 700 -4.76 11.26 14.64
C GLU A 700 -5.41 12.58 14.23
N ALA A 701 -5.08 13.11 13.05
CA ALA A 701 -5.71 14.30 12.51
C ALA A 701 -7.21 14.07 12.28
N TYR A 702 -7.57 12.92 11.72
CA TYR A 702 -8.96 12.53 11.48
C TYR A 702 -9.73 12.39 12.80
N ASP A 703 -9.13 11.75 13.81
CA ASP A 703 -9.77 11.48 15.09
C ASP A 703 -9.96 12.71 15.96
N ARG A 704 -8.99 13.63 15.97
CA ARG A 704 -9.02 14.82 16.84
C ARG A 704 -9.74 16.02 16.22
N TRP A 705 -9.75 16.15 14.90
CA TRP A 705 -10.28 17.36 14.27
C TRP A 705 -11.78 17.29 14.05
N SER A 706 -12.43 18.44 14.23
CA SER A 706 -13.83 18.66 13.90
C SER A 706 -14.00 20.04 13.25
N PRO A 707 -14.52 20.13 12.00
CA PRO A 707 -14.75 19.03 11.06
C PRO A 707 -13.48 18.23 10.74
N LYS A 708 -13.66 16.99 10.27
CA LYS A 708 -12.56 16.10 9.88
C LYS A 708 -11.93 16.54 8.54
N PRO A 709 -10.62 16.32 8.34
CA PRO A 709 -9.91 16.69 7.10
C PRO A 709 -10.53 16.04 5.86
N THR A 710 -10.39 16.68 4.70
CA THR A 710 -11.01 16.26 3.43
C THR A 710 -9.97 15.86 2.38
N TYR A 711 -8.84 16.56 2.30
CA TYR A 711 -7.83 16.37 1.25
C TYR A 711 -6.44 16.13 1.84
N VAL A 712 -5.65 15.30 1.16
CA VAL A 712 -4.22 15.06 1.43
C VAL A 712 -3.43 15.11 0.12
N LEU A 713 -2.32 15.85 0.10
CA LEU A 713 -1.36 15.82 -1.00
C LEU A 713 0.03 15.41 -0.49
N LEU A 714 0.53 14.29 -1.00
CA LEU A 714 1.91 13.86 -0.80
C LEU A 714 2.81 14.54 -1.84
N VAL A 715 3.77 15.36 -1.41
CA VAL A 715 4.65 16.12 -2.31
C VAL A 715 6.10 15.69 -2.16
N GLY A 716 6.63 15.04 -3.18
CA GLY A 716 8.00 14.51 -3.24
C GLY A 716 8.05 13.20 -4.02
N ASP A 717 9.14 13.01 -4.77
CA ASP A 717 9.43 11.77 -5.49
C ASP A 717 10.22 10.75 -4.65
N GLY A 718 10.39 9.52 -5.14
CA GLY A 718 11.09 8.45 -4.41
C GLY A 718 11.14 7.12 -5.16
N HIS A 719 11.62 6.07 -4.50
CA HIS A 719 11.69 4.73 -5.08
C HIS A 719 11.85 3.62 -4.02
N TRP A 720 11.72 2.35 -4.42
CA TRP A 720 11.88 1.19 -3.52
C TRP A 720 13.34 0.82 -3.18
N ASN A 721 14.37 1.39 -3.83
CA ASN A 721 15.79 1.18 -3.46
C ASN A 721 16.22 1.93 -2.16
N LEU A 722 15.46 1.73 -1.07
CA LEU A 722 15.54 2.50 0.17
C LEU A 722 16.82 2.23 0.98
N LEU A 723 17.37 1.01 0.88
CA LEU A 723 18.62 0.61 1.53
C LEU A 723 19.87 0.85 0.67
N GLY A 724 19.71 1.42 -0.54
CA GLY A 724 20.83 1.85 -1.38
C GLY A 724 21.64 0.72 -2.01
N SER A 725 20.98 -0.30 -2.55
CA SER A 725 21.63 -1.32 -3.36
C SER A 725 22.38 -0.70 -4.53
N SER A 726 23.61 -1.16 -4.77
CA SER A 726 24.45 -0.69 -5.89
C SER A 726 24.01 -1.21 -7.26
N GLN A 727 23.04 -2.13 -7.33
CA GLN A 727 22.52 -2.63 -8.61
C GLN A 727 21.65 -1.59 -9.32
N TYR A 728 21.01 -0.71 -8.55
CA TYR A 728 20.12 0.33 -9.04
C TYR A 728 20.75 1.71 -8.84
N ASP A 729 20.26 2.69 -9.59
CA ASP A 729 20.49 4.06 -9.19
C ASP A 729 19.80 4.34 -7.85
N ASN A 730 20.27 5.40 -7.19
CA ASN A 730 19.78 5.79 -5.87
C ASN A 730 19.65 7.31 -5.85
N PRO A 731 18.76 7.90 -6.68
CA PRO A 731 18.46 9.32 -6.58
C PRO A 731 17.86 9.65 -5.19
N PRO A 732 17.79 10.93 -4.81
CA PRO A 732 17.20 11.30 -3.52
C PRO A 732 15.77 10.78 -3.37
N ILE A 733 15.47 10.20 -2.21
CA ILE A 733 14.10 9.82 -1.83
C ILE A 733 13.52 10.97 -1.00
N TYR A 734 12.57 11.71 -1.58
CA TYR A 734 11.86 12.80 -0.93
C TYR A 734 10.57 12.34 -0.24
N MET A 735 9.93 11.29 -0.76
CA MET A 735 8.74 10.66 -0.19
C MET A 735 8.82 9.13 -0.38
N PRO A 736 8.68 8.32 0.69
CA PRO A 736 8.66 6.86 0.53
C PRO A 736 7.37 6.39 -0.15
N PRO A 737 7.43 5.28 -0.90
CA PRO A 737 6.21 4.54 -1.26
C PRO A 737 5.59 3.89 -0.03
N ASN A 738 4.27 3.68 -0.03
CA ASN A 738 3.56 2.82 0.92
C ASN A 738 3.42 1.43 0.29
N LEU A 739 4.49 0.64 0.36
CA LEU A 739 4.54 -0.71 -0.21
C LEU A 739 3.65 -1.65 0.58
N GLN A 740 2.64 -2.21 -0.11
CA GLN A 740 1.60 -3.06 0.45
C GLN A 740 1.33 -4.24 -0.50
N TRP A 741 1.04 -5.42 0.04
CA TRP A 741 0.70 -6.62 -0.74
C TRP A 741 -0.78 -6.60 -1.17
N VAL A 742 -1.09 -5.73 -2.13
CA VAL A 742 -2.48 -5.39 -2.50
C VAL A 742 -2.79 -5.65 -3.97
N ASP A 743 -1.78 -6.03 -4.75
CA ASP A 743 -1.92 -6.39 -6.15
C ASP A 743 -1.86 -7.92 -6.27
N PRO A 744 -2.96 -8.59 -6.65
CA PRO A 744 -3.00 -10.04 -6.69
C PRO A 744 -2.07 -10.64 -7.76
N TRP A 745 -1.66 -9.86 -8.76
CA TRP A 745 -0.76 -10.32 -9.82
C TRP A 745 0.70 -9.99 -9.52
N GLN A 746 0.98 -8.77 -9.07
CA GLN A 746 2.35 -8.30 -8.81
C GLN A 746 2.84 -8.52 -7.38
N GLY A 747 1.92 -8.65 -6.43
CA GLY A 747 2.21 -8.69 -5.00
C GLY A 747 2.34 -7.29 -4.41
N GLU A 748 3.57 -6.90 -4.07
CA GLU A 748 3.86 -5.67 -3.35
C GLU A 748 3.93 -4.43 -4.27
N ILE A 749 3.05 -3.44 -4.05
CA ILE A 749 3.00 -2.16 -4.78
C ILE A 749 2.71 -0.95 -3.86
N ASP A 750 2.89 0.30 -4.34
CA ASP A 750 2.51 1.52 -3.61
C ASP A 750 0.99 1.67 -3.55
N SER A 751 0.44 1.70 -2.34
CA SER A 751 -0.97 2.01 -2.07
C SER A 751 -1.09 3.32 -1.31
N ALA A 752 -1.26 4.42 -2.03
CA ALA A 752 -1.59 5.70 -1.39
C ALA A 752 -2.97 5.65 -0.72
N ASN A 753 -3.90 4.85 -1.24
CA ASN A 753 -5.25 4.69 -0.69
C ASN A 753 -5.22 4.20 0.77
N ASP A 754 -4.38 3.21 1.07
CA ASP A 754 -4.24 2.65 2.42
C ASP A 754 -3.79 3.69 3.47
N LEU A 755 -3.10 4.76 3.07
CA LEU A 755 -2.71 5.83 4.00
C LEU A 755 -3.91 6.66 4.50
N VAL A 756 -5.07 6.57 3.86
CA VAL A 756 -6.28 7.36 4.15
C VAL A 756 -7.53 6.51 4.42
N THR A 757 -7.38 5.19 4.58
CA THR A 757 -8.39 4.31 5.18
C THR A 757 -8.17 4.35 6.70
N VAL A 758 -8.83 5.29 7.37
CA VAL A 758 -8.58 5.66 8.77
C VAL A 758 -9.84 5.58 9.64
N ASP A 759 -10.98 5.15 9.08
CA ASP A 759 -12.23 5.01 9.82
C ASP A 759 -13.08 3.87 9.25
N GLY A 760 -13.18 2.79 10.03
CA GLY A 760 -13.76 1.53 9.58
C GLY A 760 -12.70 0.49 9.22
N TRP A 761 -13.14 -0.77 9.14
CA TRP A 761 -12.31 -1.91 8.73
C TRP A 761 -12.62 -2.29 7.28
N ASP A 762 -12.22 -1.42 6.35
CA ASP A 762 -12.56 -1.57 4.94
C ASP A 762 -11.62 -0.76 4.02
N PRO A 763 -11.64 -0.99 2.70
CA PRO A 763 -10.70 -0.37 1.77
C PRO A 763 -11.10 1.02 1.28
N LEU A 764 -12.24 1.60 1.69
CA LEU A 764 -12.70 2.87 1.14
C LEU A 764 -11.98 4.06 1.78
N PRO A 765 -11.53 5.05 0.98
CA PRO A 765 -10.75 6.17 1.51
C PRO A 765 -11.62 7.20 2.24
N ASP A 766 -11.22 7.57 3.46
CA ASP A 766 -11.89 8.60 4.27
C ASP A 766 -11.44 10.02 3.93
N LEU A 767 -10.34 10.16 3.19
CA LEU A 767 -9.82 11.41 2.68
C LEU A 767 -9.48 11.27 1.19
N PHE A 768 -9.65 12.35 0.42
CA PHE A 768 -9.17 12.38 -0.95
C PHE A 768 -7.66 12.58 -0.98
N ILE A 769 -6.93 11.55 -1.40
CA ILE A 769 -5.46 11.59 -1.50
C ILE A 769 -5.00 11.76 -2.94
N GLY A 770 -3.96 12.58 -3.13
CA GLY A 770 -3.16 12.60 -4.35
C GLY A 770 -1.66 12.64 -4.06
N ARG A 771 -0.88 12.40 -5.11
CA ARG A 771 0.59 12.35 -5.07
C ARG A 771 1.19 13.23 -6.15
N LEU A 772 2.14 14.09 -5.77
CA LEU A 772 2.91 14.94 -6.67
C LEU A 772 4.39 14.51 -6.62
N PRO A 773 4.84 13.62 -7.53
CA PRO A 773 6.20 13.10 -7.56
C PRO A 773 7.18 14.12 -8.20
N VAL A 774 7.74 14.97 -7.35
CA VAL A 774 8.64 16.08 -7.74
C VAL A 774 10.01 15.94 -7.10
N ASN A 775 11.02 16.34 -7.86
CA ASN A 775 12.43 16.27 -7.48
C ASN A 775 13.02 17.64 -7.11
N SER A 776 12.26 18.73 -7.25
CA SER A 776 12.72 20.08 -6.90
C SER A 776 11.60 21.07 -6.61
N ALA A 777 11.92 22.13 -5.87
CA ALA A 777 11.01 23.28 -5.65
C ALA A 777 10.58 23.96 -6.97
N ALA A 778 11.42 23.92 -8.01
CA ALA A 778 11.09 24.48 -9.32
C ALA A 778 9.98 23.67 -10.03
N GLU A 779 9.99 22.35 -9.88
CA GLU A 779 8.92 21.49 -10.40
C GLU A 779 7.60 21.72 -9.65
N ILE A 780 7.63 21.93 -8.33
CA ILE A 780 6.45 22.30 -7.54
C ILE A 780 5.85 23.62 -8.04
N THR A 781 6.70 24.63 -8.25
CA THR A 781 6.27 25.94 -8.76
C THR A 781 5.69 25.83 -10.18
N ALA A 782 6.32 25.02 -11.04
CA ALA A 782 5.83 24.76 -12.39
C ALA A 782 4.49 24.02 -12.38
N TYR A 783 4.31 23.04 -11.48
CA TYR A 783 3.05 22.33 -11.30
C TYR A 783 1.94 23.26 -10.80
N LEU A 784 2.21 24.07 -9.78
CA LEU A 784 1.27 25.08 -9.28
C LEU A 784 0.84 26.04 -10.40
N SER A 785 1.76 26.45 -11.27
CA SER A 785 1.45 27.30 -12.42
C SER A 785 0.48 26.60 -13.40
N LYS A 786 0.60 25.28 -13.59
CA LYS A 786 -0.34 24.48 -14.40
C LYS A 786 -1.74 24.44 -13.78
N VAL A 787 -1.81 24.21 -12.47
CA VAL A 787 -3.08 24.21 -11.70
C VAL A 787 -3.77 25.57 -11.82
N GLN A 788 -3.05 26.65 -11.53
CA GLN A 788 -3.58 28.01 -11.63
C GLN A 788 -4.06 28.36 -13.04
N ALA A 789 -3.29 28.00 -14.07
CA ALA A 789 -3.67 28.25 -15.46
C ALA A 789 -4.93 27.48 -15.87
N HIS A 790 -5.08 26.24 -15.40
CA HIS A 790 -6.25 25.40 -15.64
C HIS A 790 -7.51 25.98 -14.98
N GLU A 791 -7.45 26.24 -13.67
CA GLU A 791 -8.61 26.69 -12.88
C GLU A 791 -9.01 28.15 -13.19
N ALA A 792 -8.07 29.00 -13.64
CA ALA A 792 -8.40 30.34 -14.10
C ALA A 792 -9.22 30.36 -15.42
N ASN A 793 -9.21 29.26 -16.19
CA ASN A 793 -9.81 29.17 -17.52
C ASN A 793 -10.72 27.94 -17.65
N LEU A 794 -11.70 27.80 -16.77
CA LEU A 794 -12.72 26.75 -16.90
C LEU A 794 -13.69 27.00 -18.07
N ASN A 795 -14.37 25.93 -18.48
CA ASN A 795 -15.40 25.84 -19.50
C ASN A 795 -14.95 26.21 -20.92
N GLN A 796 -13.65 26.07 -21.22
CA GLN A 796 -13.12 26.23 -22.57
C GLN A 796 -13.53 25.07 -23.47
N THR A 797 -13.70 25.32 -24.78
CA THR A 797 -14.12 24.28 -25.74
C THR A 797 -13.19 23.07 -25.74
N TRP A 798 -11.88 23.29 -25.62
CA TRP A 798 -10.90 22.20 -25.59
C TRP A 798 -11.06 21.30 -24.36
N GLN A 799 -11.53 21.83 -23.21
CA GLN A 799 -11.75 21.06 -21.99
C GLN A 799 -12.90 20.06 -22.11
N LYS A 800 -13.82 20.25 -23.07
CA LYS A 800 -14.95 19.35 -23.35
C LYS A 800 -14.66 18.34 -24.47
N ARG A 801 -13.41 18.31 -24.96
CA ARG A 801 -12.93 17.37 -25.96
C ARG A 801 -12.23 16.19 -25.27
N TYR A 802 -12.60 14.99 -25.70
CA TYR A 802 -12.10 13.71 -25.21
C TYR A 802 -11.29 13.05 -26.31
N LEU A 803 -10.06 12.67 -26.00
CA LEU A 803 -9.23 11.85 -26.89
C LEU A 803 -9.09 10.45 -26.28
N PHE A 804 -9.70 9.47 -26.94
CA PHE A 804 -9.57 8.06 -26.60
C PHE A 804 -8.46 7.44 -27.45
N VAL A 805 -7.43 6.94 -26.77
CA VAL A 805 -6.32 6.20 -27.36
C VAL A 805 -6.45 4.75 -26.91
N ALA A 806 -6.69 3.83 -27.84
CA ALA A 806 -6.85 2.42 -27.51
C ALA A 806 -5.75 1.58 -28.16
N ASP A 807 -5.18 0.66 -27.39
CA ASP A 807 -4.38 -0.43 -27.94
C ASP A 807 -5.28 -1.39 -28.73
N ALA A 808 -4.68 -2.32 -29.46
CA ALA A 808 -5.43 -3.26 -30.26
C ALA A 808 -6.22 -4.26 -29.42
N ASN A 809 -7.33 -4.77 -29.99
CA ASN A 809 -8.05 -5.90 -29.40
C ASN A 809 -7.09 -7.07 -29.12
N ASP A 810 -6.94 -7.45 -27.85
CA ASP A 810 -6.12 -8.57 -27.42
C ASP A 810 -7.01 -9.64 -26.79
N PRO A 811 -7.15 -10.83 -27.39
CA PRO A 811 -8.00 -11.89 -26.86
C PRO A 811 -7.66 -12.31 -25.42
N ASN A 812 -6.45 -12.04 -24.94
CA ASN A 812 -6.00 -12.42 -23.60
C ASN A 812 -6.11 -11.29 -22.56
N ALA A 813 -6.33 -10.04 -23.00
CA ALA A 813 -6.35 -8.87 -22.10
C ALA A 813 -7.62 -8.03 -22.21
N GLY A 814 -8.27 -7.99 -23.38
CA GLY A 814 -9.53 -7.28 -23.61
C GLY A 814 -9.62 -6.61 -24.99
N ASN A 815 -10.85 -6.24 -25.37
CA ASN A 815 -11.13 -5.46 -26.57
C ASN A 815 -11.17 -3.96 -26.23
N PHE A 816 -10.01 -3.33 -26.08
CA PHE A 816 -9.88 -1.93 -25.64
C PHE A 816 -10.65 -0.92 -26.53
N PRO A 817 -10.62 -1.03 -27.89
CA PRO A 817 -11.40 -0.13 -28.74
C PRO A 817 -12.91 -0.25 -28.51
N ALA A 818 -13.44 -1.47 -28.34
CA ALA A 818 -14.86 -1.69 -28.13
C ALA A 818 -15.34 -1.14 -26.76
N LEU A 819 -14.55 -1.35 -25.70
CA LEU A 819 -14.84 -0.78 -24.37
C LEU A 819 -14.85 0.76 -24.41
N SER A 820 -13.89 1.36 -25.12
CA SER A 820 -13.84 2.81 -25.31
C SER A 820 -15.08 3.32 -26.09
N ASP A 821 -15.49 2.62 -27.14
CA ASP A 821 -16.67 2.97 -27.92
C ASP A 821 -17.98 2.86 -27.13
N GLN A 822 -18.08 1.89 -26.22
CA GLN A 822 -19.24 1.75 -25.33
C GLN A 822 -19.36 2.96 -24.40
N VAL A 823 -18.26 3.35 -23.75
CA VAL A 823 -18.24 4.56 -22.90
C VAL A 823 -18.58 5.82 -23.68
N ILE A 824 -18.08 5.95 -24.91
CA ILE A 824 -18.43 7.09 -25.78
C ILE A 824 -19.94 7.12 -26.04
N GLN A 825 -20.54 5.98 -26.37
CA GLN A 825 -21.97 5.90 -26.67
C GLN A 825 -22.86 6.19 -25.45
N GLU A 826 -22.40 5.79 -24.27
CA GLU A 826 -23.19 5.89 -23.04
C GLU A 826 -23.12 7.27 -22.37
N TYR A 827 -21.93 7.88 -22.31
CA TYR A 827 -21.71 9.10 -21.53
C TYR A 827 -21.60 10.37 -22.38
N LEU A 828 -20.99 10.30 -23.57
CA LEU A 828 -20.74 11.50 -24.37
C LEU A 828 -22.03 11.94 -25.09
N SER A 829 -22.42 13.20 -24.87
CA SER A 829 -23.60 13.82 -25.50
C SER A 829 -23.21 14.56 -26.80
N PRO A 830 -24.16 14.95 -27.68
CA PRO A 830 -23.86 15.65 -28.94
C PRO A 830 -23.03 16.94 -28.84
N GLY A 831 -22.87 17.52 -27.65
CA GLY A 831 -22.01 18.67 -27.39
C GLY A 831 -20.57 18.34 -26.98
N ASN A 832 -20.25 17.07 -26.70
CA ASN A 832 -18.90 16.61 -26.45
C ASN A 832 -18.23 16.25 -27.78
N GLU A 833 -16.91 16.47 -27.86
CA GLU A 833 -16.13 16.12 -29.04
C GLU A 833 -15.24 14.92 -28.73
N ALA A 834 -15.56 13.76 -29.31
CA ALA A 834 -14.73 12.56 -29.22
C ALA A 834 -13.72 12.51 -30.37
N ARG A 835 -12.47 12.26 -30.04
CA ARG A 835 -11.35 11.95 -30.95
C ARG A 835 -10.84 10.56 -30.65
N LYS A 836 -10.39 9.83 -31.68
CA LYS A 836 -9.97 8.43 -31.53
C LYS A 836 -8.59 8.20 -32.12
N ILE A 837 -7.82 7.32 -31.49
CA ILE A 837 -6.59 6.72 -32.01
C ILE A 837 -6.61 5.25 -31.59
N TYR A 838 -7.14 4.36 -32.42
CA TYR A 838 -7.31 2.93 -32.09
C TYR A 838 -6.36 2.09 -32.93
N LEU A 839 -5.45 1.37 -32.28
CA LEU A 839 -4.47 0.53 -32.98
C LEU A 839 -5.08 -0.79 -33.46
N ASP A 840 -4.58 -1.32 -34.57
CA ASP A 840 -4.94 -2.66 -35.06
C ASP A 840 -4.02 -3.76 -34.51
N VAL A 841 -4.51 -5.02 -34.48
CA VAL A 841 -3.81 -6.21 -33.92
C VAL A 841 -2.43 -6.47 -34.55
N GLY A 842 -2.22 -6.02 -35.78
CA GLY A 842 -0.92 -6.11 -36.48
C GLY A 842 0.03 -4.94 -36.24
N TYR A 843 -0.43 -3.85 -35.60
CA TYR A 843 0.28 -2.58 -35.47
C TYR A 843 0.79 -2.00 -36.80
N THR A 844 0.08 -2.28 -37.90
CA THR A 844 0.37 -1.80 -39.26
C THR A 844 -0.50 -0.60 -39.66
N SER A 845 -1.62 -0.44 -38.99
CA SER A 845 -2.61 0.62 -39.19
C SER A 845 -3.27 0.98 -37.86
N TYR A 846 -3.99 2.10 -37.88
CA TYR A 846 -4.81 2.57 -36.78
C TYR A 846 -6.00 3.39 -37.31
N ASP A 847 -7.05 3.48 -36.50
CA ASP A 847 -8.26 4.23 -36.79
C ASP A 847 -8.30 5.55 -36.05
N THR A 848 -8.99 6.52 -36.66
CA THR A 848 -9.37 7.80 -36.07
C THR A 848 -10.88 7.98 -36.18
N GLU A 849 -11.43 9.04 -35.59
CA GLU A 849 -12.87 9.32 -35.66
C GLU A 849 -13.39 9.61 -37.07
N THR A 850 -12.50 9.89 -38.04
CA THR A 850 -12.87 10.21 -39.43
C THR A 850 -12.28 9.28 -40.48
N GLN A 851 -11.30 8.45 -40.11
CA GLN A 851 -10.56 7.62 -41.06
C GLN A 851 -10.23 6.27 -40.43
N VAL A 852 -10.52 5.19 -41.17
CA VAL A 852 -10.15 3.81 -40.84
C VAL A 852 -8.92 3.37 -41.61
N ASP A 853 -8.21 2.36 -41.10
CA ASP A 853 -7.02 1.74 -41.70
C ASP A 853 -5.90 2.74 -42.06
N PHE A 854 -5.69 3.77 -41.22
CA PHE A 854 -4.65 4.76 -41.49
C PHE A 854 -3.25 4.16 -41.23
N PRO A 855 -2.30 4.20 -42.18
CA PRO A 855 -1.05 3.45 -42.06
C PRO A 855 -0.17 3.97 -40.92
N CYS A 856 0.43 3.03 -40.18
CA CYS A 856 1.36 3.31 -39.09
C CYS A 856 2.68 3.97 -39.52
N GLY A 857 3.05 3.84 -40.80
CA GLY A 857 4.34 4.30 -41.33
C GLY A 857 5.48 3.31 -41.07
N ASP A 858 6.70 3.71 -41.45
CA ASP A 858 7.90 2.88 -41.22
C ASP A 858 8.29 2.91 -39.74
N GLN A 859 8.56 1.73 -39.15
CA GLN A 859 8.97 1.60 -37.75
C GLN A 859 10.19 2.48 -37.42
N VAL A 860 10.14 3.21 -36.30
CA VAL A 860 11.24 4.05 -35.80
C VAL A 860 11.69 3.53 -34.44
N GLY A 861 12.89 2.94 -34.37
CA GLY A 861 13.36 2.28 -33.14
C GLY A 861 12.43 1.13 -32.76
N ASN A 862 11.89 1.15 -31.53
CA ASN A 862 10.91 0.18 -31.05
C ASN A 862 9.45 0.59 -31.33
N ASN A 863 9.21 1.80 -31.84
CA ASN A 863 7.87 2.29 -32.14
C ASN A 863 7.37 1.72 -33.46
N LYS A 864 6.39 0.83 -33.37
CA LYS A 864 5.75 0.13 -34.51
C LYS A 864 4.71 0.99 -35.22
N CYS A 865 4.16 2.01 -34.56
CA CYS A 865 3.15 2.90 -35.13
C CYS A 865 3.46 4.40 -34.94
N PRO A 866 4.57 4.90 -35.53
CA PRO A 866 4.99 6.29 -35.34
C PRO A 866 3.98 7.32 -35.86
N ASN A 867 3.18 6.99 -36.87
CA ASN A 867 2.11 7.89 -37.31
C ASN A 867 1.02 8.06 -36.25
N ALA A 868 0.67 7.03 -35.48
CA ALA A 868 -0.27 7.16 -34.36
C ALA A 868 0.32 8.05 -33.26
N THR A 869 1.61 7.88 -32.94
CA THR A 869 2.34 8.79 -32.02
C THR A 869 2.33 10.23 -32.52
N GLN A 870 2.54 10.45 -33.82
CA GLN A 870 2.49 11.79 -34.42
C GLN A 870 1.08 12.38 -34.35
N THR A 871 0.04 11.60 -34.60
CA THR A 871 -1.36 12.03 -34.49
C THR A 871 -1.71 12.40 -33.05
N LEU A 872 -1.31 11.58 -32.07
CA LEU A 872 -1.48 11.86 -30.65
C LEU A 872 -0.80 13.19 -30.25
N THR A 873 0.50 13.30 -30.51
CA THR A 873 1.29 14.50 -30.15
C THR A 873 0.79 15.76 -30.85
N THR A 874 0.40 15.68 -32.13
CA THR A 874 -0.20 16.80 -32.87
C THR A 874 -1.53 17.21 -32.25
N THR A 875 -2.38 16.25 -31.88
CA THR A 875 -3.68 16.53 -31.26
C THR A 875 -3.50 17.25 -29.92
N LEU A 876 -2.58 16.76 -29.07
CA LEU A 876 -2.26 17.40 -27.79
C LEU A 876 -1.71 18.82 -27.99
N ASN A 877 -0.78 19.01 -28.93
CA ASN A 877 -0.09 20.28 -29.13
C ASN A 877 -0.96 21.37 -29.77
N THR A 878 -1.81 21.00 -30.73
CA THR A 878 -2.47 21.97 -31.62
C THR A 878 -3.98 22.03 -31.46
N THR A 879 -4.63 20.87 -31.35
CA THR A 879 -6.10 20.79 -31.17
C THR A 879 -6.49 21.06 -29.72
N GLY A 880 -5.70 20.53 -28.78
CA GLY A 880 -5.94 20.58 -27.34
C GLY A 880 -7.09 19.68 -26.91
N VAL A 881 -6.96 18.97 -25.79
CA VAL A 881 -8.01 18.07 -25.27
C VAL A 881 -8.12 18.23 -23.77
N GLY A 882 -9.32 18.08 -23.21
CA GLY A 882 -9.56 18.17 -21.77
C GLY A 882 -9.29 16.85 -21.08
N HIS A 883 -9.68 15.75 -21.74
CA HIS A 883 -9.51 14.40 -21.26
C HIS A 883 -8.69 13.60 -22.27
N LEU A 884 -7.56 13.07 -21.82
CA LEU A 884 -6.75 12.08 -22.51
C LEU A 884 -7.02 10.74 -21.86
N VAL A 885 -7.73 9.86 -22.55
CA VAL A 885 -8.10 8.54 -22.05
C VAL A 885 -7.27 7.50 -22.78
N TYR A 886 -6.46 6.74 -22.05
CA TYR A 886 -5.72 5.62 -22.62
C TYR A 886 -6.33 4.31 -22.14
N SER A 887 -6.54 3.36 -23.05
CA SER A 887 -6.97 2.00 -22.70
C SER A 887 -6.12 0.97 -23.46
N GLY A 888 -5.39 0.12 -22.74
CA GLY A 888 -4.51 -0.84 -23.38
C GLY A 888 -3.46 -1.45 -22.48
N HIS A 889 -2.41 -2.02 -23.09
CA HIS A 889 -1.24 -2.49 -22.35
C HIS A 889 -0.38 -1.30 -21.91
N GLY A 890 -0.07 -1.25 -20.62
CA GLY A 890 0.87 -0.28 -20.07
C GLY A 890 2.18 -0.93 -19.63
N TYR A 891 3.18 -0.09 -19.46
CA TYR A 891 4.41 -0.42 -18.76
C TYR A 891 4.98 0.88 -18.14
N VAL A 892 5.93 0.75 -17.22
CA VAL A 892 6.48 1.88 -16.43
C VAL A 892 6.60 3.18 -17.23
N ASP A 893 7.33 3.19 -18.35
CA ASP A 893 7.65 4.40 -19.12
C ASP A 893 6.87 4.58 -20.45
N GLY A 894 5.71 3.94 -20.63
CA GLY A 894 4.96 4.07 -21.89
C GLY A 894 3.73 3.17 -22.10
N TRP A 895 3.09 3.41 -23.24
CA TRP A 895 1.80 2.83 -23.64
C TRP A 895 1.92 1.97 -24.90
N SER A 896 1.17 0.86 -24.92
CA SER A 896 1.03 -0.14 -25.99
C SER A 896 2.30 -0.92 -26.34
N LYS A 897 2.13 -2.18 -26.77
CA LYS A 897 3.21 -2.99 -27.38
C LYS A 897 3.74 -2.38 -28.69
N ALA A 898 3.03 -1.42 -29.28
CA ALA A 898 3.46 -0.62 -30.43
C ALA A 898 4.26 0.64 -30.06
N VAL A 899 4.32 1.00 -28.77
CA VAL A 899 4.92 2.25 -28.27
C VAL A 899 4.18 3.47 -28.85
N VAL A 900 2.88 3.59 -28.59
CA VAL A 900 2.07 4.72 -29.08
C VAL A 900 2.50 6.03 -28.42
N PHE A 901 2.92 5.98 -27.16
CA PHE A 901 3.54 7.08 -26.44
C PHE A 901 4.48 6.54 -25.36
N SER A 902 5.56 7.26 -25.08
CA SER A 902 6.54 6.92 -24.04
C SER A 902 7.28 8.16 -23.56
N ASN A 903 8.09 8.03 -22.52
CA ASN A 903 8.95 9.12 -22.05
C ASN A 903 9.86 9.71 -23.14
N ALA A 904 10.28 8.91 -24.12
CA ALA A 904 11.08 9.40 -25.25
C ALA A 904 10.34 10.43 -26.11
N ASN A 905 9.01 10.50 -26.02
CA ASN A 905 8.17 11.44 -26.75
C ASN A 905 7.88 12.74 -25.97
N LEU A 906 8.24 12.83 -24.67
CA LEU A 906 7.87 13.95 -23.80
C LEU A 906 8.35 15.31 -24.34
N ASP A 907 9.54 15.36 -24.94
CA ASP A 907 10.10 16.59 -25.50
C ASP A 907 9.38 17.07 -26.77
N SER A 908 8.59 16.21 -27.42
CA SER A 908 7.74 16.61 -28.56
C SER A 908 6.49 17.38 -28.13
N LEU A 909 6.15 17.38 -26.83
CA LEU A 909 5.00 18.11 -26.31
C LEU A 909 5.31 19.61 -26.16
N THR A 910 4.39 20.42 -26.69
CA THR A 910 4.40 21.89 -26.68
C THR A 910 3.04 22.46 -26.21
N ASN A 911 2.20 21.61 -25.62
CA ASN A 911 0.82 21.85 -25.23
C ASN A 911 0.64 22.69 -23.94
N SER A 912 1.52 23.66 -23.68
CA SER A 912 1.43 24.58 -22.53
C SER A 912 0.05 25.22 -22.35
N ASN A 913 -0.67 25.47 -23.44
CA ASN A 913 -2.00 26.08 -23.45
C ASN A 913 -3.16 25.07 -23.27
N TYR A 914 -2.87 23.76 -23.40
CA TYR A 914 -3.86 22.68 -23.41
C TYR A 914 -3.34 21.52 -22.56
N LEU A 915 -3.52 21.64 -21.24
CA LEU A 915 -3.06 20.65 -20.28
C LEU A 915 -4.22 19.71 -19.94
N PRO A 916 -4.32 18.52 -20.56
CA PRO A 916 -5.39 17.59 -20.28
C PRO A 916 -5.25 16.97 -18.89
N PHE A 917 -6.35 16.46 -18.38
CA PHE A 917 -6.36 15.36 -17.42
C PHE A 917 -6.14 14.03 -18.16
N ALA A 918 -5.26 13.18 -17.64
CA ALA A 918 -5.09 11.83 -18.16
C ALA A 918 -5.85 10.81 -17.30
N PHE A 919 -6.61 9.92 -17.94
CA PHE A 919 -7.17 8.74 -17.31
C PHE A 919 -6.62 7.51 -18.04
N THR A 920 -5.81 6.72 -17.36
CA THR A 920 -5.16 5.56 -17.98
C THR A 920 -5.75 4.26 -17.41
N LEU A 921 -6.13 3.38 -18.32
CA LEU A 921 -6.79 2.10 -18.09
C LEU A 921 -5.85 1.00 -18.58
N ASP A 922 -4.70 0.90 -17.92
CA ASP A 922 -3.55 0.09 -18.32
C ASP A 922 -2.79 -0.49 -17.11
N CYS A 923 -1.51 -0.84 -17.28
CA CYS A 923 -0.67 -1.37 -16.21
C CYS A 923 0.56 -0.49 -15.97
N LEU A 924 0.91 -0.23 -14.71
CA LEU A 924 2.22 0.29 -14.26
C LEU A 924 2.68 1.66 -14.79
N ASP A 925 1.91 2.39 -15.59
CA ASP A 925 2.34 3.70 -16.12
C ASP A 925 2.42 4.78 -15.01
N GLY A 926 1.78 4.51 -13.87
CA GLY A 926 1.88 5.22 -12.60
C GLY A 926 2.86 4.61 -11.59
N TYR A 927 3.70 3.63 -11.95
CA TYR A 927 4.70 3.01 -11.07
C TYR A 927 5.87 3.99 -10.75
N TRP A 928 5.55 5.09 -10.07
CA TRP A 928 6.41 6.27 -9.85
C TRP A 928 7.65 5.99 -9.01
N TYR A 929 7.65 4.87 -8.27
CA TYR A 929 8.70 4.50 -7.33
C TYR A 929 9.72 3.50 -7.93
N TYR A 930 9.93 3.55 -9.25
CA TYR A 930 10.91 2.72 -9.96
C TYR A 930 12.31 3.36 -9.99
N PRO A 931 13.34 2.75 -9.37
CA PRO A 931 14.72 3.14 -9.61
C PRO A 931 15.20 2.55 -10.94
N LYS A 932 16.08 3.25 -11.65
CA LYS A 932 16.69 2.72 -12.88
C LYS A 932 17.75 1.69 -12.50
N ILE A 933 17.80 0.57 -13.23
CA ILE A 933 18.92 -0.37 -13.09
C ILE A 933 20.17 0.25 -13.73
N THR A 934 21.33 0.18 -13.05
CA THR A 934 22.59 0.74 -13.57
C THR A 934 23.16 -0.03 -14.77
N VAL A 935 22.63 -1.23 -15.06
CA VAL A 935 22.94 -2.03 -16.25
C VAL A 935 22.06 -1.63 -17.44
N SER A 936 22.61 -1.79 -18.65
CA SER A 936 22.27 -1.08 -19.88
C SER A 936 20.85 -1.26 -20.48
N ASN A 937 19.83 -1.73 -19.77
CA ASN A 937 18.59 -2.17 -20.41
C ASN A 937 17.28 -2.13 -19.58
N HIS A 938 17.02 -1.13 -18.74
CA HIS A 938 15.69 -1.02 -18.09
C HIS A 938 15.12 0.42 -18.07
N ARG A 939 13.80 0.47 -17.89
CA ARG A 939 12.90 1.61 -18.09
C ARG A 939 13.22 2.79 -17.18
N GLY A 940 12.88 4.00 -17.64
CA GLY A 940 13.10 5.24 -16.90
C GLY A 940 12.07 5.50 -15.80
N PRO A 941 11.93 6.75 -15.32
CA PRO A 941 10.78 7.13 -14.48
C PRO A 941 9.45 6.68 -15.12
N SER A 942 8.40 6.53 -14.34
CA SER A 942 7.07 6.26 -14.88
C SER A 942 6.61 7.34 -15.86
N LEU A 943 5.73 6.96 -16.79
CA LEU A 943 5.22 7.89 -17.79
C LEU A 943 4.40 8.99 -17.13
N ILE A 944 3.54 8.62 -16.18
CA ILE A 944 2.64 9.56 -15.51
C ILE A 944 3.40 10.52 -14.60
N GLU A 945 4.41 10.07 -13.84
CA GLU A 945 5.23 11.01 -13.06
C GLU A 945 5.90 12.05 -13.97
N SER A 946 6.38 11.62 -15.14
CA SER A 946 7.10 12.46 -16.09
C SER A 946 6.17 13.48 -16.76
N LEU A 947 4.95 13.06 -17.14
CA LEU A 947 3.94 13.95 -17.73
C LEU A 947 3.39 14.97 -16.73
N VAL A 948 3.17 14.56 -15.47
CA VAL A 948 2.62 15.44 -14.42
C VAL A 948 3.63 16.47 -13.95
N ARG A 949 4.93 16.15 -13.83
CA ARG A 949 5.94 17.15 -13.41
C ARG A 949 6.54 17.98 -14.54
N ALA A 950 6.28 17.63 -15.80
CA ALA A 950 6.83 18.34 -16.95
C ALA A 950 6.47 19.84 -16.90
N THR A 951 7.50 20.69 -17.03
CA THR A 951 7.36 22.15 -17.00
C THR A 951 6.76 22.65 -18.31
N ASN A 952 5.69 23.45 -18.23
CA ASN A 952 5.01 24.10 -19.36
C ASN A 952 4.53 23.13 -20.47
N LYS A 953 4.28 21.86 -20.14
CA LYS A 953 3.78 20.84 -21.10
C LYS A 953 3.21 19.65 -20.33
N GLY A 954 2.78 18.62 -21.06
CA GLY A 954 2.34 17.36 -20.48
C GLY A 954 0.89 17.45 -20.03
N ILE A 955 0.60 17.02 -18.80
CA ILE A 955 -0.77 16.94 -18.28
C ILE A 955 -0.89 17.74 -16.98
N VAL A 956 -2.12 18.12 -16.60
CA VAL A 956 -2.37 18.85 -15.33
C VAL A 956 -2.53 17.91 -14.13
N ALA A 957 -3.05 16.70 -14.37
CA ALA A 957 -3.18 15.63 -13.38
C ALA A 957 -3.46 14.31 -14.11
N ALA A 958 -3.35 13.19 -13.39
CA ALA A 958 -3.80 11.89 -13.87
C ALA A 958 -4.53 11.08 -12.79
N PHE A 959 -5.35 10.13 -13.24
CA PHE A 959 -5.80 8.99 -12.44
C PHE A 959 -5.30 7.73 -13.14
N SER A 960 -4.38 7.02 -12.49
CA SER A 960 -3.53 6.00 -13.13
C SER A 960 -3.13 4.90 -12.13
N PRO A 961 -2.90 3.67 -12.61
CA PRO A 961 -2.50 2.55 -11.77
C PRO A 961 -1.00 2.55 -11.42
N THR A 962 -0.71 2.28 -10.15
CA THR A 962 0.61 1.83 -9.67
C THR A 962 0.79 0.32 -9.82
N GLY A 963 -0.28 -0.44 -10.07
CA GLY A 963 -0.25 -1.90 -10.18
C GLY A 963 -0.57 -2.43 -11.58
N LEU A 964 -0.78 -3.74 -11.63
CA LEU A 964 -1.39 -4.46 -12.74
C LEU A 964 -2.92 -4.40 -12.65
N GLY A 965 -3.59 -4.73 -13.76
CA GLY A 965 -5.04 -4.77 -13.82
C GLY A 965 -5.53 -5.42 -15.11
N VAL A 966 -6.85 -5.64 -15.18
CA VAL A 966 -7.52 -6.28 -16.33
C VAL A 966 -8.59 -5.35 -16.91
N ALA A 967 -8.84 -5.47 -18.22
CA ALA A 967 -9.70 -4.51 -18.94
C ALA A 967 -11.14 -4.44 -18.41
N THR A 968 -11.70 -5.55 -17.91
CA THR A 968 -13.06 -5.60 -17.34
C THR A 968 -13.16 -4.82 -16.03
N ALA A 969 -12.16 -4.95 -15.16
CA ALA A 969 -12.09 -4.18 -13.91
C ALA A 969 -11.86 -2.70 -14.21
N HIS A 970 -10.98 -2.39 -15.18
CA HIS A 970 -10.79 -1.01 -15.66
C HIS A 970 -12.08 -0.40 -16.23
N ASP A 971 -12.91 -1.18 -16.93
CA ASP A 971 -14.20 -0.71 -17.43
C ASP A 971 -15.16 -0.32 -16.30
N THR A 972 -15.21 -1.14 -15.24
CA THR A 972 -16.00 -0.85 -14.04
C THR A 972 -15.52 0.44 -13.35
N LEU A 973 -14.20 0.59 -13.21
CA LEU A 973 -13.58 1.78 -12.62
C LEU A 973 -13.92 3.04 -13.42
N GLN A 974 -13.76 3.01 -14.75
CA GLN A 974 -14.03 4.19 -15.58
C GLN A 974 -15.50 4.59 -15.57
N ARG A 975 -16.42 3.64 -15.49
CA ARG A 975 -17.86 3.92 -15.38
C ARG A 975 -18.17 4.68 -14.10
N GLY A 976 -17.63 4.24 -12.95
CA GLY A 976 -17.77 4.99 -11.69
C GLY A 976 -17.16 6.39 -11.74
N PHE A 977 -16.04 6.56 -12.44
CA PHE A 977 -15.47 7.89 -12.69
C PHE A 977 -16.38 8.75 -13.56
N TYR A 978 -16.94 8.20 -14.65
CA TYR A 978 -17.81 8.94 -15.56
C TYR A 978 -19.19 9.25 -14.96
N ASP A 979 -19.76 8.34 -14.18
CA ASP A 979 -20.95 8.59 -13.35
C ASP A 979 -20.75 9.85 -12.51
N ALA A 980 -19.59 9.98 -11.86
CA ALA A 980 -19.26 11.13 -11.05
C ALA A 980 -19.18 12.42 -11.89
N ILE A 981 -18.37 12.45 -12.94
CA ILE A 981 -18.12 13.71 -13.67
C ILE A 981 -19.32 14.14 -14.53
N PHE A 982 -20.16 13.21 -14.98
CA PHE A 982 -21.40 13.49 -15.71
C PHE A 982 -22.63 13.61 -14.80
N SER A 983 -22.52 13.52 -13.48
CA SER A 983 -23.66 13.72 -12.56
C SER A 983 -24.03 15.19 -12.39
N GLY A 984 -23.06 16.10 -12.31
CA GLY A 984 -23.24 17.45 -11.77
C GLY A 984 -22.63 18.60 -12.57
N ALA A 985 -22.34 19.70 -11.86
CA ALA A 985 -21.64 20.87 -12.39
C ALA A 985 -20.12 20.63 -12.45
N GLU A 986 -19.30 21.63 -12.15
CA GLU A 986 -17.84 21.46 -12.02
C GLU A 986 -17.52 20.36 -10.98
N TRP A 987 -16.47 19.58 -11.21
CA TRP A 987 -16.13 18.40 -10.41
C TRP A 987 -14.67 18.46 -9.95
N ARG A 988 -14.36 17.85 -8.80
CA ARG A 988 -12.98 17.75 -8.28
C ARG A 988 -12.44 16.34 -8.48
N LEU A 989 -11.15 16.24 -8.77
CA LEU A 989 -10.50 14.97 -9.13
C LEU A 989 -10.57 13.93 -8.02
N GLY A 990 -10.28 14.32 -6.77
CA GLY A 990 -10.32 13.41 -5.62
C GLY A 990 -11.69 12.78 -5.43
N SER A 991 -12.76 13.58 -5.52
CA SER A 991 -14.13 13.05 -5.44
C SER A 991 -14.47 12.10 -6.57
N ALA A 992 -14.09 12.42 -7.82
CA ALA A 992 -14.35 11.54 -8.96
C ALA A 992 -13.54 10.23 -8.90
N ALA A 993 -12.30 10.29 -8.40
CA ALA A 993 -11.48 9.11 -8.17
C ALA A 993 -12.08 8.21 -7.06
N THR A 994 -12.54 8.79 -5.95
CA THR A 994 -13.23 8.01 -4.90
C THR A 994 -14.54 7.41 -5.39
N GLN A 995 -15.29 8.11 -6.25
CA GLN A 995 -16.47 7.54 -6.90
C GLN A 995 -16.15 6.31 -7.76
N ALA A 996 -15.07 6.37 -8.53
CA ALA A 996 -14.58 5.22 -9.28
C ALA A 996 -14.27 4.02 -8.35
N LYS A 997 -13.63 4.28 -7.21
CA LYS A 997 -13.31 3.26 -6.20
C LYS A 997 -14.54 2.67 -5.52
N ILE A 998 -15.54 3.49 -5.20
CA ILE A 998 -16.82 3.04 -4.62
C ILE A 998 -17.56 2.16 -5.62
N ARG A 999 -17.55 2.53 -6.91
CA ARG A 999 -18.14 1.69 -7.97
C ARG A 999 -17.47 0.32 -8.02
N ILE A 1000 -16.13 0.27 -8.01
CA ILE A 1000 -15.40 -1.00 -7.89
C ILE A 1000 -15.87 -1.76 -6.66
N TYR A 1001 -15.85 -1.16 -5.47
CA TYR A 1001 -16.21 -1.87 -4.24
C TYR A 1001 -17.66 -2.43 -4.26
N THR A 1002 -18.60 -1.68 -4.84
CA THR A 1002 -20.02 -2.02 -4.90
C THR A 1002 -20.30 -3.12 -5.94
N ASP A 1003 -19.76 -2.96 -7.15
CA ASP A 1003 -19.95 -3.90 -8.27
C ASP A 1003 -19.12 -5.18 -8.10
N ALA A 1004 -17.90 -5.06 -7.57
CA ALA A 1004 -16.98 -6.17 -7.45
C ALA A 1004 -17.55 -7.25 -6.55
N GLU A 1005 -17.59 -8.48 -7.04
CA GLU A 1005 -17.27 -9.66 -6.22
C GLU A 1005 -15.75 -9.89 -6.18
N ILE A 1006 -15.04 -9.40 -7.20
CA ILE A 1006 -13.59 -9.55 -7.43
C ILE A 1006 -12.96 -8.22 -7.87
N HIS A 1007 -11.64 -8.07 -7.74
CA HIS A 1007 -10.84 -6.90 -8.16
C HIS A 1007 -10.87 -5.65 -7.25
N VAL A 1008 -11.04 -5.87 -5.94
CA VAL A 1008 -10.92 -4.78 -4.96
C VAL A 1008 -9.53 -4.14 -4.95
N ASP A 1009 -8.52 -4.82 -5.50
CA ASP A 1009 -7.16 -4.32 -5.68
C ASP A 1009 -7.10 -2.96 -6.40
N LEU A 1010 -8.00 -2.69 -7.36
CA LEU A 1010 -8.06 -1.40 -8.06
C LEU A 1010 -8.39 -0.22 -7.14
N VAL A 1011 -9.04 -0.46 -6.00
CA VAL A 1011 -9.26 0.56 -4.96
C VAL A 1011 -7.91 1.07 -4.42
N HIS A 1012 -6.89 0.21 -4.41
CA HIS A 1012 -5.59 0.48 -3.82
C HIS A 1012 -4.52 0.84 -4.85
N THR A 1013 -4.53 0.20 -6.02
CA THR A 1013 -3.54 0.41 -7.08
C THR A 1013 -3.79 1.71 -7.86
N TYR A 1014 -5.02 2.23 -7.92
CA TYR A 1014 -5.28 3.49 -8.62
C TYR A 1014 -5.03 4.74 -7.74
N THR A 1015 -4.18 5.62 -8.26
CA THR A 1015 -3.71 6.83 -7.58
C THR A 1015 -4.00 8.09 -8.39
N VAL A 1016 -4.38 9.16 -7.70
CA VAL A 1016 -4.42 10.52 -8.28
C VAL A 1016 -3.01 11.09 -8.30
N PHE A 1017 -2.48 11.36 -9.48
CA PHE A 1017 -1.21 12.06 -9.66
C PHE A 1017 -1.47 13.54 -9.89
N GLY A 1018 -1.04 14.36 -8.94
CA GLY A 1018 -1.35 15.78 -8.85
C GLY A 1018 -2.31 16.10 -7.71
N ASP A 1019 -2.95 17.26 -7.80
CA ASP A 1019 -3.79 17.83 -6.77
C ASP A 1019 -5.19 17.18 -6.71
N PRO A 1020 -5.57 16.47 -5.63
CA PRO A 1020 -6.91 15.89 -5.49
C PRO A 1020 -8.03 16.95 -5.40
N ALA A 1021 -7.70 18.19 -5.05
CA ALA A 1021 -8.67 19.28 -5.06
C ALA A 1021 -8.81 19.95 -6.45
N LEU A 1022 -8.05 19.53 -7.46
CA LEU A 1022 -8.10 20.15 -8.80
C LEU A 1022 -9.52 20.18 -9.36
N LEU A 1023 -9.98 21.38 -9.69
CA LEU A 1023 -11.33 21.63 -10.21
C LEU A 1023 -11.35 21.56 -11.74
N PHE A 1024 -12.32 20.81 -12.26
CA PHE A 1024 -12.55 20.62 -13.68
C PHE A 1024 -13.93 21.11 -14.11
N SER A 1025 -14.03 21.44 -15.40
CA SER A 1025 -15.29 21.89 -16.00
C SER A 1025 -16.30 20.76 -16.09
N SER A 1026 -17.59 21.09 -15.95
CA SER A 1026 -18.66 20.13 -16.19
C SER A 1026 -18.61 19.64 -17.64
N PRO A 1027 -18.62 18.32 -17.87
CA PRO A 1027 -18.68 17.77 -19.22
C PRO A 1027 -20.07 17.90 -19.84
N LYS A 1028 -21.11 18.22 -19.04
CA LYS A 1028 -22.46 18.50 -19.56
C LYS A 1028 -22.45 19.73 -20.47
N VAL A 1029 -23.20 19.61 -21.57
CA VAL A 1029 -23.51 20.72 -22.47
C VAL A 1029 -25.00 21.02 -22.34
N PHE A 1030 -25.33 22.17 -21.76
CA PHE A 1030 -26.72 22.60 -21.64
C PHE A 1030 -27.17 23.20 -22.97
N ASP A 1031 -28.02 22.48 -23.71
CA ASP A 1031 -28.76 23.09 -24.82
C ASP A 1031 -29.89 23.95 -24.24
N ILE A 1032 -29.71 25.27 -24.25
CA ILE A 1032 -30.81 26.20 -23.99
C ILE A 1032 -31.72 26.18 -25.22
N PHE A 1033 -32.72 25.31 -25.22
CA PHE A 1033 -33.86 25.43 -26.13
C PHE A 1033 -34.70 26.64 -25.72
N LEU A 1034 -34.39 27.81 -26.27
CA LEU A 1034 -35.36 28.91 -26.32
C LEU A 1034 -36.40 28.56 -27.39
N PRO A 1035 -37.67 28.28 -27.03
CA PRO A 1035 -38.70 28.11 -28.05
C PRO A 1035 -38.83 29.41 -28.83
N LEU A 1036 -38.49 29.35 -30.11
CA LEU A 1036 -38.75 30.42 -31.07
C LEU A 1036 -40.27 30.65 -31.14
N LEU A 1037 -40.76 31.58 -30.32
CA LEU A 1037 -42.07 32.19 -30.52
C LEU A 1037 -41.99 33.04 -31.79
N LYS A 1038 -42.33 32.43 -32.92
CA LYS A 1038 -42.64 33.15 -34.15
C LYS A 1038 -43.85 34.04 -33.88
N ARG A 1039 -43.65 35.36 -33.88
CA ARG A 1039 -44.74 36.35 -33.91
C ARG A 1039 -45.43 36.37 -35.26
#